data_AF-C6H4D7-F1
#
_entry.id   AF-C6H4D7-F1
#
_cell.length_a   1.000
_cell.length_b   1.000
_cell.length_c   1.000
_cell.angle_alpha   90.00
_cell.angle_beta   90.00
_cell.angle_gamma   90.00
#
_symmetry.space_group_name_H-M   'P 1'
#
loop_
_entity.id
_entity.type
_entity.pdbx_description
1 polymer ?
#
loop_
_entity_poly.entity_id
_entity_poly.type
_entity_poly.pdbx_seq_one_letter_code
_entity_poly.pdbx_strand_id
1 'polypeptide(L)'
;MDLSVYLVTDSTPAILRGRDLCEVVQDAIQGGVTVVQYRDKHSDSGVMIATAKRLHEITKKHNVPLIINDRVDVALAVGAEGVHLGQDDMTGGPPTQIRDRNQRKPESEELTVAAFDCIATVCQVLVGPTAAAEIFNEIGTSTIVDQTVYLLLEGITDGTSDQVQLAAARALRTLTARVTHRVVLASLLPRSVSALTKALQPTTQMRRSYQVLCCCIQALTEMLKAVLNDTNVSAPTPQKTDAKTQPGGNTLVLDDSWLNATASQDGADYLGIGTVFATPTKTNTKSIIGPAGTREILAFLSTMPRRVGTVAIGGINLANVQRVIYQSQAPLKSLDGAAIVSAIMAAENPREAAALFCKLVKQIPALATIPLPPRENEVTLLLDQVPDIVNLVATRRPLCHNMINFVVANFAANVAIAIGASPIMSGYGPEAVDLAKNGVGAGATDVRRKAAKQLMAGGYFDLIKGNESELIQVYGKVRGHQVGVDSGPSTLNCKEKARLVMDLAKRERNIVLLTGAVDYLSDGERTLAIGNGHSLLGHITGTGCIIGTIAASFLAVHRSDKLLAVLASLLLLEIAAERAAVKDGVHGPGTFLPAFIDELFALRMWAVERKNGGTSSGEASKTSNCEAATVDENIFKKMAKVHLIHL
;
A
#
# COMPACT_ATOMS: atom_id res chain seq x y z
N MET A 1 -5.21 20.31 -14.83
CA MET A 1 -3.92 20.50 -14.12
C MET A 1 -3.04 19.28 -14.39
N ASP A 2 -1.78 19.47 -14.76
CA ASP A 2 -0.81 18.37 -14.93
C ASP A 2 -0.18 18.01 -13.58
N LEU A 3 -0.57 16.87 -13.02
CA LEU A 3 -0.14 16.41 -11.70
C LEU A 3 1.15 15.58 -11.72
N SER A 4 1.82 15.43 -12.87
CA SER A 4 2.95 14.51 -13.08
C SER A 4 4.02 14.58 -11.99
N VAL A 5 4.57 15.78 -11.77
CA VAL A 5 5.56 16.02 -10.72
C VAL A 5 5.11 17.22 -9.90
N TYR A 6 4.53 16.91 -8.75
CA TYR A 6 4.00 17.88 -7.81
C TYR A 6 5.06 18.16 -6.74
N LEU A 7 5.56 19.40 -6.66
CA LEU A 7 6.51 19.79 -5.62
C LEU A 7 5.76 20.32 -4.40
N VAL A 8 6.06 19.81 -3.21
CA VAL A 8 5.66 20.43 -1.94
C VAL A 8 6.88 21.10 -1.33
N THR A 9 6.76 22.38 -0.96
CA THR A 9 7.86 23.10 -0.33
C THR A 9 8.04 22.68 1.13
N ASP A 10 9.25 22.83 1.63
CA ASP A 10 9.56 22.76 3.05
C ASP A 10 10.60 23.85 3.35
N SER A 11 10.22 24.85 4.16
CA SER A 11 11.04 26.00 4.50
C SER A 11 11.98 25.75 5.70
N THR A 12 12.03 24.53 6.24
CA THR A 12 12.85 24.26 7.42
C THR A 12 14.35 24.32 7.10
N PRO A 13 15.19 24.85 8.02
CA PRO A 13 16.64 24.91 7.84
C PRO A 13 17.29 23.56 7.55
N ALA A 14 16.72 22.47 8.08
CA ALA A 14 17.20 21.11 7.86
C ALA A 14 17.12 20.67 6.38
N ILE A 15 16.12 21.17 5.65
CA ILE A 15 15.90 20.83 4.24
C ILE A 15 16.61 21.83 3.33
N LEU A 16 16.44 23.14 3.57
CA LEU A 16 17.00 24.18 2.69
C LEU A 16 18.50 24.38 2.85
N ARG A 17 19.08 24.03 4.01
CA ARG A 17 20.52 24.19 4.30
C ARG A 17 21.05 25.60 4.02
N GLY A 18 20.24 26.62 4.32
CA GLY A 18 20.58 28.03 4.11
C GLY A 18 20.32 28.58 2.70
N ARG A 19 19.80 27.77 1.77
CA ARG A 19 19.39 28.23 0.44
C ARG A 19 18.07 28.98 0.47
N ASP A 20 17.88 29.91 -0.47
CA ASP A 20 16.62 30.62 -0.64
C ASP A 20 15.53 29.69 -1.21
N LEU A 21 14.33 29.75 -0.63
CA LEU A 21 13.20 28.91 -1.03
C LEU A 21 12.78 29.19 -2.49
N CYS A 22 12.75 30.45 -2.90
CA CYS A 22 12.30 30.85 -4.23
C CYS A 22 13.28 30.39 -5.30
N GLU A 23 14.59 30.47 -5.04
CA GLU A 23 15.63 29.94 -5.93
C GLU A 23 15.49 28.43 -6.14
N VAL A 24 15.34 27.67 -5.05
CA VAL A 24 15.17 26.20 -5.11
C VAL A 24 13.91 25.82 -5.90
N VAL A 25 12.80 26.53 -5.68
CA VAL A 25 11.55 26.30 -6.44
C VAL A 25 11.73 26.66 -7.91
N GLN A 26 12.40 27.77 -8.22
CA GLN A 26 12.67 28.17 -9.60
C GLN A 26 13.52 27.12 -10.34
N ASP A 27 14.58 26.61 -9.70
CA ASP A 27 15.40 25.55 -10.27
C ASP A 27 14.60 24.26 -10.51
N ALA A 28 13.74 23.89 -9.57
CA ALA A 28 12.87 22.71 -9.71
C ALA A 28 11.86 22.87 -10.86
N ILE A 29 11.27 24.06 -11.04
CA ILE A 29 10.39 24.39 -12.17
C ILE A 29 11.15 24.28 -13.50
N GLN A 30 12.38 24.80 -13.57
CA GLN A 30 13.23 24.66 -14.75
C GLN A 30 13.61 23.20 -15.04
N GLY A 31 13.57 22.33 -14.02
CA GLY A 31 13.70 20.88 -14.15
C GLY A 31 12.43 20.16 -14.61
N GLY A 32 11.30 20.85 -14.71
CA GLY A 32 10.03 20.31 -15.22
C GLY A 32 8.96 20.00 -14.18
N VAL A 33 9.07 20.50 -12.95
CA VAL A 33 7.96 20.46 -11.97
C VAL A 33 6.70 21.08 -12.58
N THR A 34 5.57 20.39 -12.43
CA THR A 34 4.31 20.74 -13.10
C THR A 34 3.29 21.39 -12.18
N VAL A 35 3.46 21.28 -10.85
CA VAL A 35 2.66 21.96 -9.81
C VAL A 35 3.56 22.28 -8.62
N VAL A 36 3.38 23.44 -8.00
CA VAL A 36 4.06 23.79 -6.75
C VAL A 36 3.04 24.02 -5.65
N GLN A 37 3.26 23.40 -4.50
CA GLN A 37 2.50 23.66 -3.28
C GLN A 37 3.38 24.35 -2.26
N TYR A 38 2.99 25.56 -1.86
CA TYR A 38 3.61 26.26 -0.75
C TYR A 38 3.04 25.75 0.58
N ARG A 39 3.92 25.18 1.39
CA ARG A 39 3.65 24.68 2.74
C ARG A 39 4.61 25.33 3.72
N ASP A 40 4.03 26.07 4.66
CA ASP A 40 4.72 26.67 5.80
C ASP A 40 3.84 26.50 7.04
N LYS A 41 4.42 25.99 8.13
CA LYS A 41 3.72 25.73 9.39
C LYS A 41 4.18 26.62 10.55
N HIS A 42 5.17 27.48 10.31
CA HIS A 42 5.89 28.16 11.37
C HIS A 42 5.98 29.67 11.17
N SER A 43 5.87 30.16 9.93
CA SER A 43 5.93 31.60 9.64
C SER A 43 4.63 32.32 9.99
N ASP A 44 4.77 33.59 10.39
CA ASP A 44 3.63 34.49 10.58
C ASP A 44 2.90 34.76 9.25
N SER A 45 1.59 35.02 9.34
CA SER A 45 0.72 35.21 8.16
C SER A 45 1.25 36.28 7.18
N GLY A 46 1.84 37.37 7.67
CA GLY A 46 2.39 38.43 6.81
C GLY A 46 3.61 37.97 6.00
N VAL A 47 4.52 37.22 6.63
CA VAL A 47 5.70 36.62 5.98
C VAL A 47 5.28 35.55 4.98
N MET A 48 4.27 34.77 5.32
CA MET A 48 3.69 33.73 4.46
C MET A 48 3.09 34.35 3.19
N ILE A 49 2.31 35.44 3.29
CA ILE A 49 1.74 36.14 2.12
C ILE A 49 2.85 36.73 1.25
N ALA A 50 3.86 37.38 1.84
CA ALA A 50 4.97 37.96 1.09
C ALA A 50 5.76 36.90 0.30
N THR A 51 6.03 35.76 0.94
CA THR A 51 6.72 34.62 0.32
C THR A 51 5.86 33.98 -0.78
N ALA A 52 4.58 33.76 -0.50
CA ALA A 52 3.64 33.20 -1.46
C ALA A 52 3.50 34.10 -2.71
N LYS A 53 3.50 35.44 -2.56
CA LYS A 53 3.52 36.37 -3.70
C LYS A 53 4.75 36.20 -4.58
N ARG A 54 5.95 36.12 -3.97
CA ARG A 54 7.20 35.89 -4.71
C ARG A 54 7.18 34.55 -5.45
N LEU A 55 6.71 33.49 -4.80
CA LEU A 55 6.54 32.17 -5.43
C LEU A 55 5.51 32.21 -6.57
N HIS A 56 4.42 32.95 -6.41
CA HIS A 56 3.38 33.09 -7.44
C HIS A 56 3.92 33.79 -8.69
N GLU A 57 4.72 34.84 -8.53
CA GLU A 57 5.38 35.50 -9.66
C GLU A 57 6.31 34.55 -10.43
N ILE A 58 7.06 33.70 -9.74
CA ILE A 58 7.97 32.72 -10.36
C ILE A 58 7.19 31.63 -11.10
N THR A 59 6.17 31.06 -10.45
CA THR A 59 5.36 29.97 -10.99
C THR A 59 4.52 30.43 -12.18
N LYS A 60 3.92 31.62 -12.11
CA LYS A 60 3.15 32.23 -13.20
C LYS A 60 4.01 32.51 -14.44
N LYS A 61 5.27 32.94 -14.28
CA LYS A 61 6.22 33.11 -15.41
C LYS A 61 6.46 31.82 -16.20
N HIS A 62 6.33 30.67 -15.56
CA HIS A 62 6.58 29.35 -16.17
C HIS A 62 5.28 28.57 -16.43
N ASN A 63 4.11 29.20 -16.26
CA ASN A 63 2.79 28.58 -16.41
C ASN A 63 2.60 27.32 -15.52
N VAL A 64 3.15 27.37 -14.29
CA VAL A 64 2.99 26.34 -13.27
C VAL A 64 2.00 26.86 -12.22
N PRO A 65 0.95 26.11 -11.83
CA PRO A 65 0.03 26.55 -10.80
C PRO A 65 0.65 26.49 -9.39
N LEU A 66 0.31 27.47 -8.55
CA LEU A 66 0.64 27.53 -7.14
C LEU A 66 -0.55 27.11 -6.29
N ILE A 67 -0.32 26.15 -5.38
CA ILE A 67 -1.30 25.67 -4.40
C ILE A 67 -0.84 26.08 -3.00
N ILE A 68 -1.74 26.62 -2.18
CA ILE A 68 -1.43 26.95 -0.78
C ILE A 68 -1.91 25.82 0.15
N ASN A 69 -1.08 25.41 1.10
CA ASN A 69 -1.44 24.40 2.09
C ASN A 69 -2.24 25.01 3.25
N ASP A 70 -3.38 24.41 3.61
CA ASP A 70 -4.27 24.66 4.75
C ASP A 70 -4.93 26.06 4.82
N ARG A 71 -4.29 27.11 4.28
CA ARG A 71 -4.65 28.53 4.46
C ARG A 71 -5.37 29.10 3.24
N VAL A 72 -6.69 28.99 3.23
CA VAL A 72 -7.58 29.55 2.19
C VAL A 72 -7.46 31.07 2.10
N ASP A 73 -7.34 31.75 3.24
CA ASP A 73 -7.16 33.20 3.34
C ASP A 73 -5.90 33.69 2.60
N VAL A 74 -4.78 32.97 2.76
CA VAL A 74 -3.52 33.28 2.06
C VAL A 74 -3.66 33.00 0.55
N ALA A 75 -4.33 31.90 0.16
CA ALA A 75 -4.59 31.60 -1.24
C ALA A 75 -5.37 32.73 -1.92
N LEU A 76 -6.44 33.22 -1.29
CA LEU A 76 -7.25 34.33 -1.78
C LEU A 76 -6.47 35.65 -1.82
N ALA A 77 -5.69 35.94 -0.78
CA ALA A 77 -4.91 37.19 -0.69
C ALA A 77 -3.81 37.31 -1.76
N VAL A 78 -3.27 36.18 -2.22
CA VAL A 78 -2.24 36.12 -3.26
C VAL A 78 -2.83 35.89 -4.66
N GLY A 79 -4.07 35.38 -4.73
CA GLY A 79 -4.68 34.96 -6.00
C GLY A 79 -4.08 33.66 -6.53
N ALA A 80 -3.73 32.74 -5.63
CA ALA A 80 -3.20 31.43 -5.99
C ALA A 80 -4.26 30.55 -6.68
N GLU A 81 -3.82 29.61 -7.52
CA GLU A 81 -4.70 28.78 -8.34
C GLU A 81 -5.46 27.71 -7.55
N GLY A 82 -5.05 27.40 -6.32
CA GLY A 82 -5.77 26.45 -5.47
C GLY A 82 -5.29 26.35 -4.03
N VAL A 83 -5.98 25.52 -3.26
CA VAL A 83 -5.67 25.18 -1.87
C VAL A 83 -5.61 23.65 -1.70
N HIS A 84 -4.74 23.19 -0.81
CA HIS A 84 -4.71 21.80 -0.34
C HIS A 84 -5.16 21.76 1.11
N LEU A 85 -6.16 20.95 1.42
CA LEU A 85 -6.71 20.81 2.77
C LEU A 85 -6.52 19.37 3.27
N GLY A 86 -6.09 19.22 4.52
CA GLY A 86 -6.06 17.94 5.20
C GLY A 86 -7.45 17.47 5.64
N GLN A 87 -7.54 16.20 6.03
CA GLN A 87 -8.79 15.59 6.50
C GLN A 87 -9.37 16.31 7.74
N ASP A 88 -8.49 16.77 8.62
CA ASP A 88 -8.88 17.53 9.81
C ASP A 88 -9.23 18.99 9.48
N ASP A 89 -8.82 19.50 8.31
CA ASP A 89 -9.05 20.89 7.89
C ASP A 89 -10.41 21.09 7.22
N MET A 90 -10.92 20.07 6.48
CA MET A 90 -12.23 20.12 5.80
C MET A 90 -13.43 19.92 6.74
N THR A 91 -13.25 19.27 7.90
CA THR A 91 -14.34 19.02 8.86
C THR A 91 -14.55 20.15 9.87
N GLY A 92 -14.03 21.35 9.60
CA GLY A 92 -13.95 22.39 10.62
C GLY A 92 -13.14 21.86 11.80
N GLY A 93 -11.87 21.53 11.54
CA GLY A 93 -10.89 21.29 12.59
C GLY A 93 -10.88 22.42 13.63
N PRO A 94 -10.12 22.27 14.73
CA PRO A 94 -10.07 23.27 15.79
C PRO A 94 -9.95 24.67 15.17
N PRO A 95 -10.60 25.71 15.71
CA PRO A 95 -10.28 27.07 15.29
C PRO A 95 -8.76 27.18 15.37
N THR A 96 -8.13 27.26 14.19
CA THR A 96 -6.68 27.22 14.08
C THR A 96 -6.19 28.54 14.64
N GLN A 97 -5.88 28.52 15.92
CA GLN A 97 -4.98 29.45 16.60
C GLN A 97 -5.17 30.91 16.19
N ILE A 98 -6.34 31.48 16.46
CA ILE A 98 -6.38 32.85 17.01
C ILE A 98 -5.98 32.73 18.49
N ARG A 99 -4.78 32.22 18.74
CA ARG A 99 -4.05 32.54 19.96
C ARG A 99 -2.95 33.46 19.49
N ASP A 100 -3.27 34.75 19.52
CA ASP A 100 -2.29 35.76 19.86
C ASP A 100 -1.43 35.20 20.99
N ARG A 101 -0.21 34.74 20.67
CA ARG A 101 0.73 34.26 21.69
C ARG A 101 1.22 35.39 22.61
N ASN A 102 0.71 36.61 22.41
CA ASN A 102 0.87 37.75 23.30
C ASN A 102 -0.28 37.97 24.29
N GLN A 103 -1.32 37.13 24.32
CA GLN A 103 -2.18 37.07 25.51
C GLN A 103 -1.60 36.06 26.50
N ARG A 104 -0.93 36.60 27.52
CA ARG A 104 -0.59 35.92 28.78
C ARG A 104 -1.74 35.00 29.14
N LYS A 105 -1.50 33.69 29.20
CA LYS A 105 -2.43 32.69 29.75
C LYS A 105 -2.90 33.21 31.13
N PRO A 106 -4.16 33.66 31.30
CA PRO A 106 -4.77 33.63 32.62
C PRO A 106 -5.43 32.23 32.70
N GLU A 107 -5.62 31.57 33.81
CA GLU A 107 -5.65 31.97 35.19
C GLU A 107 -5.83 30.64 35.97
N SER A 108 -5.91 30.68 37.29
CA SER A 108 -5.95 29.49 38.13
C SER A 108 -7.08 28.51 37.77
N GLU A 109 -6.98 27.25 38.21
CA GLU A 109 -7.97 26.20 37.88
C GLU A 109 -9.41 26.63 38.20
N GLU A 110 -9.57 27.45 39.24
CA GLU A 110 -10.82 28.06 39.68
C GLU A 110 -11.49 28.93 38.62
N LEU A 111 -10.72 29.66 37.81
CA LEU A 111 -11.25 30.51 36.73
C LEU A 111 -11.70 29.68 35.52
N THR A 112 -11.01 28.57 35.26
CA THR A 112 -11.44 27.61 34.22
C THR A 112 -12.73 26.91 34.63
N VAL A 113 -12.85 26.50 35.91
CA VAL A 113 -14.08 25.92 36.46
C VAL A 113 -15.23 26.94 36.40
N ALA A 114 -15.00 28.17 36.85
CA ALA A 114 -16.02 29.23 36.82
C ALA A 114 -16.49 29.55 35.38
N ALA A 115 -15.60 29.48 34.39
CA ALA A 115 -15.97 29.66 32.99
C ALA A 115 -16.91 28.55 32.48
N PHE A 116 -16.61 27.28 32.79
CA PHE A 116 -17.49 26.16 32.42
C PHE A 116 -18.84 26.22 33.16
N ASP A 117 -18.84 26.56 34.44
CA ASP A 117 -20.07 26.76 35.21
C ASP A 117 -20.90 27.94 34.68
N CYS A 118 -20.25 29.00 34.21
CA CYS A 118 -20.91 30.12 33.53
C CYS A 118 -21.59 29.66 32.24
N ILE A 119 -20.90 28.89 31.38
CA ILE A 119 -21.48 28.32 30.15
C ILE A 119 -22.71 27.46 30.49
N ALA A 120 -22.62 26.60 31.51
CA ALA A 120 -23.75 25.79 31.96
C ALA A 120 -24.94 26.66 32.41
N THR A 121 -24.67 27.71 33.19
CA THR A 121 -25.70 28.62 33.70
C THR A 121 -26.37 29.40 32.57
N VAL A 122 -25.60 29.91 31.60
CA VAL A 122 -26.12 30.58 30.40
C VAL A 122 -27.05 29.65 29.63
N CYS A 123 -26.68 28.38 29.45
CA CYS A 123 -27.53 27.40 28.79
C CYS A 123 -28.85 27.14 29.54
N GLN A 124 -28.87 27.25 30.87
CA GLN A 124 -30.07 27.10 31.71
C GLN A 124 -30.98 28.32 31.66
N VAL A 125 -30.40 29.53 31.64
CA VAL A 125 -31.14 30.79 31.67
C VAL A 125 -31.71 31.16 30.29
N LEU A 126 -31.04 30.78 29.20
CA LEU A 126 -31.52 31.02 27.83
C LEU A 126 -32.72 30.13 27.51
N VAL A 127 -33.92 30.62 27.86
CA VAL A 127 -35.22 29.97 27.61
C VAL A 127 -36.05 30.82 26.64
N GLY A 128 -36.76 30.16 25.72
CA GLY A 128 -37.67 30.79 24.77
C GLY A 128 -37.50 30.31 23.33
N PRO A 129 -38.49 30.57 22.46
CA PRO A 129 -38.49 30.10 21.07
C PRO A 129 -37.37 30.73 20.23
N THR A 130 -37.00 31.99 20.49
CA THR A 130 -35.92 32.69 19.78
C THR A 130 -34.55 32.08 20.09
N ALA A 131 -34.23 31.87 21.37
CA ALA A 131 -32.97 31.23 21.77
C ALA A 131 -32.88 29.78 21.24
N ALA A 132 -34.00 29.05 21.19
CA ALA A 132 -34.03 27.73 20.60
C ALA A 132 -33.72 27.75 19.10
N ALA A 133 -34.28 28.70 18.34
CA ALA A 133 -34.10 28.78 16.89
C ALA A 133 -32.74 29.36 16.47
N GLU A 134 -32.28 30.43 17.11
CA GLU A 134 -31.10 31.20 16.67
C GLU A 134 -29.78 30.75 17.31
N ILE A 135 -29.83 30.08 18.47
CA ILE A 135 -28.63 29.68 19.19
C ILE A 135 -28.50 28.15 19.22
N PHE A 136 -29.50 27.45 19.78
CA PHE A 136 -29.36 26.02 20.02
C PHE A 136 -29.62 25.13 18.80
N ASN A 137 -30.45 25.58 17.86
CA ASN A 137 -30.84 24.81 16.67
C ASN A 137 -30.43 25.48 15.35
N GLU A 138 -29.47 26.40 15.39
CA GLU A 138 -28.90 27.02 14.19
C GLU A 138 -28.29 25.94 13.28
N ILE A 139 -28.53 26.04 11.97
CA ILE A 139 -28.01 25.12 10.96
C ILE A 139 -26.95 25.87 10.14
N GLY A 140 -25.67 25.51 10.29
CA GLY A 140 -24.56 26.18 9.63
C GLY A 140 -23.24 25.43 9.78
N THR A 141 -22.20 25.89 9.08
CA THR A 141 -20.87 25.24 9.01
C THR A 141 -19.99 25.50 10.24
N SER A 142 -20.30 26.52 11.06
CA SER A 142 -19.68 26.77 12.36
C SER A 142 -20.67 27.51 13.27
N THR A 143 -21.49 26.76 13.99
CA THR A 143 -22.45 27.35 14.94
C THR A 143 -21.77 27.65 16.26
N ILE A 144 -22.35 28.57 17.03
CA ILE A 144 -21.91 28.86 18.41
C ILE A 144 -21.93 27.57 19.26
N VAL A 145 -22.90 26.68 19.02
CA VAL A 145 -23.01 25.38 19.69
C VAL A 145 -21.84 24.48 19.34
N ASP A 146 -21.47 24.36 18.07
CA ASP A 146 -20.34 23.54 17.63
C ASP A 146 -19.02 23.99 18.28
N GLN A 147 -18.79 25.30 18.34
CA GLN A 147 -17.60 25.88 18.99
C GLN A 147 -17.60 25.66 20.51
N THR A 148 -18.77 25.80 21.15
CA THR A 148 -18.93 25.57 22.59
C THR A 148 -18.73 24.09 22.92
N VAL A 149 -19.31 23.17 22.15
CA VAL A 149 -19.09 21.72 22.31
C VAL A 149 -17.61 21.38 22.17
N TYR A 150 -16.90 21.97 21.20
CA TYR A 150 -15.47 21.75 21.04
C TYR A 150 -14.68 22.13 22.31
N LEU A 151 -14.89 23.34 22.83
CA LEU A 151 -14.23 23.82 24.06
C LEU A 151 -14.53 22.93 25.27
N LEU A 152 -15.78 22.46 25.40
CA LEU A 152 -16.19 21.59 26.48
C LEU A 152 -15.56 20.19 26.37
N LEU A 153 -15.46 19.64 25.16
CA LEU A 153 -14.80 18.35 24.94
C LEU A 153 -13.30 18.41 25.24
N GLU A 154 -12.62 19.51 24.88
CA GLU A 154 -11.21 19.74 25.26
C GLU A 154 -11.04 19.80 26.78
N GLY A 155 -11.94 20.49 27.49
CA GLY A 155 -11.96 20.52 28.95
C GLY A 155 -12.15 19.14 29.60
N ILE A 156 -12.92 18.25 28.97
CA ILE A 156 -13.14 16.87 29.44
C ILE A 156 -11.92 15.99 29.17
N THR A 157 -11.26 16.11 28.01
CA THR A 157 -10.16 15.21 27.63
C THR A 157 -8.80 15.65 28.16
N ASP A 158 -8.54 16.95 28.16
CA ASP A 158 -7.22 17.55 28.41
C ASP A 158 -7.22 18.47 29.66
N GLY A 159 -8.29 18.48 30.45
CA GLY A 159 -8.38 19.23 31.70
C GLY A 159 -7.33 18.80 32.73
N THR A 160 -6.74 19.77 33.43
CA THR A 160 -5.61 19.56 34.36
C THR A 160 -6.00 18.92 35.70
N SER A 161 -7.28 19.00 36.09
CA SER A 161 -7.81 18.41 37.32
C SER A 161 -9.22 17.83 37.15
N ASP A 162 -9.61 16.95 38.07
CA ASP A 162 -10.95 16.34 38.10
C ASP A 162 -12.06 17.40 38.17
N GLN A 163 -11.81 18.56 38.82
CA GLN A 163 -12.79 19.64 38.93
C GLN A 163 -13.07 20.30 37.58
N VAL A 164 -12.02 20.58 36.81
CA VAL A 164 -12.11 21.14 35.45
C VAL A 164 -12.87 20.20 34.52
N GLN A 165 -12.51 18.91 34.55
CA GLN A 165 -13.16 17.88 33.72
C GLN A 165 -14.65 17.71 34.10
N LEU A 166 -14.97 17.77 35.39
CA LEU A 166 -16.34 17.65 35.89
C LEU A 166 -17.21 18.86 35.49
N ALA A 167 -16.68 20.08 35.60
CA ALA A 167 -17.38 21.30 35.19
C ALA A 167 -17.66 21.30 33.68
N ALA A 168 -16.67 20.92 32.86
CA ALA A 168 -16.82 20.79 31.42
C ALA A 168 -17.87 19.72 31.03
N ALA A 169 -17.85 18.55 31.68
CA ALA A 169 -18.83 17.50 31.45
C ALA A 169 -20.26 17.90 31.81
N ARG A 170 -20.46 18.64 32.92
CA ARG A 170 -21.78 19.16 33.32
C ARG A 170 -22.29 20.23 32.35
N ALA A 171 -21.42 21.11 31.90
CA ALA A 171 -21.76 22.13 30.91
C ALA A 171 -22.16 21.49 29.57
N LEU A 172 -21.43 20.45 29.12
CA LEU A 172 -21.76 19.72 27.89
C LEU A 172 -23.13 19.06 27.96
N ARG A 173 -23.43 18.44 29.11
CA ARG A 173 -24.74 17.82 29.33
C ARG A 173 -25.87 18.85 29.32
N THR A 174 -25.64 20.00 29.95
CA THR A 174 -26.62 21.09 29.98
C THR A 174 -26.86 21.66 28.57
N LEU A 175 -25.81 21.87 27.79
CA LEU A 175 -25.91 22.35 26.41
C LEU A 175 -26.67 21.37 25.51
N THR A 176 -26.30 20.09 25.56
CA THR A 176 -26.91 19.04 24.73
C THR A 176 -28.38 18.80 25.06
N ALA A 177 -28.80 19.00 26.31
CA ALA A 177 -30.21 18.96 26.71
C ALA A 177 -31.05 20.13 26.15
N ARG A 178 -30.43 21.23 25.68
CA ARG A 178 -31.13 22.38 25.10
C ARG A 178 -31.32 22.28 23.59
N VAL A 179 -30.52 21.48 22.91
CA VAL A 179 -30.61 21.26 21.46
C VAL A 179 -31.75 20.30 21.18
N THR A 180 -32.79 20.78 20.49
CA THR A 180 -33.98 19.98 20.14
C THR A 180 -33.99 19.53 18.69
N HIS A 181 -33.17 20.14 17.83
CA HIS A 181 -33.09 19.82 16.41
C HIS A 181 -32.21 18.61 16.14
N ARG A 182 -32.81 17.54 15.62
CA ARG A 182 -32.15 16.23 15.44
C ARG A 182 -30.91 16.29 14.54
N VAL A 183 -30.92 17.14 13.50
CA VAL A 183 -29.78 17.28 12.58
C VAL A 183 -28.56 17.90 13.27
N VAL A 184 -28.79 18.87 14.17
CA VAL A 184 -27.72 19.53 14.93
C VAL A 184 -27.16 18.56 15.98
N LEU A 185 -28.00 17.77 16.64
CA LEU A 185 -27.51 16.71 17.52
C LEU A 185 -26.73 15.63 16.77
N ALA A 186 -27.16 15.28 15.55
CA ALA A 186 -26.48 14.29 14.72
C ALA A 186 -25.11 14.77 14.20
N SER A 187 -24.93 16.07 13.93
CA SER A 187 -23.64 16.64 13.50
C SER A 187 -22.60 16.68 14.64
N LEU A 188 -23.06 16.78 15.89
CA LEU A 188 -22.22 16.76 17.09
C LEU A 188 -21.76 15.34 17.48
N LEU A 189 -22.56 14.33 17.14
CA LEU A 189 -22.44 12.96 17.64
C LEU A 189 -21.07 12.29 17.37
N PRO A 190 -20.49 12.32 16.15
CA PRO A 190 -19.22 11.63 15.91
C PRO A 190 -18.07 12.13 16.80
N ARG A 191 -18.02 13.46 17.03
CA ARG A 191 -16.96 14.11 17.83
C ARG A 191 -17.17 13.86 19.32
N SER A 192 -18.39 14.06 19.82
CA SER A 192 -18.73 13.84 21.22
C SER A 192 -18.57 12.38 21.63
N VAL A 193 -18.99 11.41 20.79
CA VAL A 193 -18.80 9.99 21.06
C VAL A 193 -17.31 9.62 21.11
N SER A 194 -16.51 10.09 20.16
CA SER A 194 -15.06 9.86 20.13
C SER A 194 -14.37 10.38 21.40
N ALA A 195 -14.62 11.64 21.77
CA ALA A 195 -14.01 12.29 22.92
C ALA A 195 -14.48 11.67 24.26
N LEU A 196 -15.78 11.40 24.43
CA LEU A 196 -16.31 10.75 25.63
C LEU A 196 -15.79 9.31 25.74
N THR A 197 -15.68 8.57 24.63
CA THR A 197 -15.10 7.22 24.65
C THR A 197 -13.62 7.25 25.04
N LYS A 198 -12.85 8.24 24.55
CA LYS A 198 -11.45 8.48 24.98
C LYS A 198 -11.37 8.84 26.46
N ALA A 199 -12.35 9.60 26.98
CA ALA A 199 -12.47 9.92 28.41
C ALA A 199 -12.86 8.71 29.28
N LEU A 200 -13.43 7.66 28.69
CA LEU A 200 -13.78 6.41 29.38
C LEU A 200 -12.71 5.32 29.26
N GLN A 201 -11.75 5.45 28.34
CA GLN A 201 -10.65 4.48 28.22
C GLN A 201 -9.71 4.53 29.43
N PRO A 202 -9.32 3.37 29.99
CA PRO A 202 -8.36 3.32 31.10
C PRO A 202 -6.97 3.77 30.60
N THR A 203 -6.35 4.71 31.31
CA THR A 203 -5.00 5.21 30.99
C THR A 203 -4.11 5.18 32.23
N THR A 204 -2.80 4.99 32.03
CA THR A 204 -1.79 4.99 33.10
C THR A 204 -1.23 6.38 33.43
N GLN A 205 -1.60 7.42 32.64
CA GLN A 205 -0.99 8.75 32.72
C GLN A 205 -1.82 9.77 33.50
N MET A 206 -3.15 9.60 33.60
CA MET A 206 -4.03 10.41 34.44
C MET A 206 -5.08 9.54 35.14
N ARG A 207 -5.14 9.64 36.47
CA ARG A 207 -6.15 8.98 37.30
C ARG A 207 -7.40 9.83 37.30
N ARG A 208 -8.51 9.31 36.76
CA ARG A 208 -9.81 10.00 36.69
C ARG A 208 -10.69 9.61 37.86
N SER A 209 -11.38 10.57 38.47
CA SER A 209 -12.36 10.26 39.52
C SER A 209 -13.54 9.44 38.97
N TYR A 210 -14.13 8.62 39.84
CA TYR A 210 -15.37 7.90 39.55
C TYR A 210 -16.51 8.84 39.12
N GLN A 211 -16.53 10.07 39.66
CA GLN A 211 -17.54 11.08 39.33
C GLN A 211 -17.43 11.58 37.89
N VAL A 212 -16.21 11.82 37.39
CA VAL A 212 -15.97 12.23 35.99
C VAL A 212 -16.43 11.13 35.02
N LEU A 213 -16.10 9.87 35.32
CA LEU A 213 -16.53 8.72 34.51
C LEU A 213 -18.06 8.60 34.46
N CYS A 214 -18.73 8.72 35.61
CA CYS A 214 -20.20 8.70 35.67
C CYS A 214 -20.82 9.83 34.85
N CYS A 215 -20.26 11.05 34.94
CA CYS A 215 -20.75 12.21 34.20
C CYS A 215 -20.59 12.02 32.67
N CYS A 216 -19.45 11.48 32.23
CA CYS A 216 -19.21 11.18 30.82
C CYS A 216 -20.17 10.10 30.27
N ILE A 217 -20.43 9.04 31.04
CA ILE A 217 -21.40 7.98 30.67
C ILE A 217 -22.81 8.56 30.57
N GLN A 218 -23.21 9.42 31.52
CA GLN A 218 -24.51 10.08 31.51
C GLN A 218 -24.67 10.97 30.28
N ALA A 219 -23.70 11.84 29.99
CA ALA A 219 -23.72 12.71 28.80
C ALA A 219 -23.79 11.90 27.50
N LEU A 220 -23.04 10.80 27.39
CA LEU A 220 -23.08 9.90 26.24
C LEU A 220 -24.46 9.24 26.10
N THR A 221 -25.05 8.79 27.21
CA THR A 221 -26.35 8.12 27.22
C THR A 221 -27.47 9.07 26.79
N GLU A 222 -27.47 10.30 27.30
CA GLU A 222 -28.46 11.33 26.95
C GLU A 222 -28.37 11.71 25.47
N MET A 223 -27.16 11.90 24.96
CA MET A 223 -26.92 12.23 23.55
C MET A 223 -27.37 11.10 22.62
N LEU A 224 -27.06 9.84 22.95
CA LEU A 224 -27.52 8.68 22.20
C LEU A 224 -29.04 8.55 22.23
N LYS A 225 -29.68 8.73 23.38
CA LYS A 225 -31.15 8.71 23.50
C LYS A 225 -31.80 9.82 22.67
N ALA A 226 -31.26 11.03 22.71
CA ALA A 226 -31.80 12.19 21.99
C ALA A 226 -31.68 12.04 20.47
N VAL A 227 -30.57 11.49 19.95
CA VAL A 227 -30.37 11.30 18.50
C VAL A 227 -31.10 10.07 17.98
N LEU A 228 -31.02 8.96 18.71
CA LEU A 228 -31.54 7.68 18.26
C LEU A 228 -33.05 7.57 18.41
N ASN A 229 -33.67 8.32 19.36
CA ASN A 229 -35.09 8.34 19.75
C ASN A 229 -36.04 7.54 18.81
N ASP A 230 -35.89 6.22 18.84
CA ASP A 230 -36.69 5.28 18.07
C ASP A 230 -37.99 5.11 18.86
N THR A 231 -39.09 5.63 18.33
CA THR A 231 -40.43 5.47 18.92
C THR A 231 -40.85 4.00 19.05
N ASN A 232 -40.07 3.06 18.49
CA ASN A 232 -40.30 1.61 18.60
C ASN A 232 -39.70 0.94 19.85
N VAL A 233 -38.93 1.63 20.70
CA VAL A 233 -38.30 0.99 21.88
C VAL A 233 -39.06 1.28 23.20
N SER A 234 -40.13 2.08 23.19
CA SER A 234 -40.84 2.50 24.42
C SER A 234 -42.35 2.25 24.47
N ALA A 235 -42.95 1.45 23.58
CA ALA A 235 -44.35 1.04 23.73
C ALA A 235 -44.48 -0.20 24.64
N PRO A 236 -45.27 -0.16 25.73
CA PRO A 236 -45.69 -1.38 26.41
C PRO A 236 -46.65 -2.13 25.49
N THR A 237 -46.39 -3.42 25.31
CA THR A 237 -47.06 -4.36 24.41
C THR A 237 -48.59 -4.18 24.36
N PRO A 238 -49.19 -3.82 23.22
CA PRO A 238 -50.61 -4.02 22.99
C PRO A 238 -50.85 -5.30 22.18
N GLN A 239 -51.88 -6.02 22.60
CA GLN A 239 -52.38 -7.25 22.01
C GLN A 239 -52.77 -7.12 20.54
N LYS A 240 -52.65 -8.27 19.84
CA LYS A 240 -53.14 -8.54 18.49
C LYS A 240 -54.54 -7.96 18.24
N THR A 241 -54.69 -7.15 17.19
CA THR A 241 -55.91 -7.10 16.37
C THR A 241 -55.54 -6.76 14.92
N ASP A 242 -56.15 -7.49 13.98
CA ASP A 242 -56.02 -7.35 12.54
C ASP A 242 -56.76 -6.11 12.02
N ALA A 243 -56.13 -5.28 11.17
CA ALA A 243 -56.84 -4.42 10.21
C ALA A 243 -55.94 -3.91 9.06
N LYS A 244 -56.59 -3.78 7.90
CA LYS A 244 -56.12 -3.53 6.52
C LYS A 244 -55.38 -2.19 6.26
N THR A 245 -54.35 -2.27 5.39
CA THR A 245 -53.85 -1.33 4.34
C THR A 245 -54.20 0.17 4.39
N GLN A 246 -53.18 1.04 4.46
CA GLN A 246 -52.80 2.02 3.41
C GLN A 246 -51.38 2.61 3.67
N PRO A 247 -50.68 3.15 2.64
CA PRO A 247 -49.22 3.27 2.60
C PRO A 247 -48.71 4.62 3.11
N GLY A 248 -47.76 4.59 4.04
CA GLY A 248 -47.13 5.81 4.57
C GLY A 248 -45.79 5.52 5.21
N GLY A 249 -44.71 5.75 4.44
CA GLY A 249 -43.39 6.16 4.90
C GLY A 249 -42.75 5.36 6.04
N ASN A 250 -42.30 4.14 5.77
CA ASN A 250 -41.31 3.48 6.61
C ASN A 250 -40.00 3.30 5.82
N THR A 251 -39.44 4.43 5.38
CA THR A 251 -38.07 4.49 4.87
C THR A 251 -37.17 4.63 6.09
N LEU A 252 -36.21 3.72 6.27
CA LEU A 252 -35.08 3.96 7.16
C LEU A 252 -34.43 5.29 6.77
N VAL A 253 -34.70 6.36 7.52
CA VAL A 253 -34.10 7.69 7.30
C VAL A 253 -32.70 7.71 7.90
N LEU A 254 -31.81 6.97 7.26
CA LEU A 254 -30.41 7.37 7.09
C LEU A 254 -30.22 7.54 5.58
N ASP A 255 -31.07 8.39 5.00
CA ASP A 255 -31.15 8.62 3.57
C ASP A 255 -30.08 9.62 3.12
N ASP A 256 -29.85 9.69 1.81
CA ASP A 256 -28.85 10.44 1.03
C ASP A 256 -28.53 11.86 1.51
N SER A 257 -29.36 12.47 2.37
CA SER A 257 -29.07 13.71 3.08
C SER A 257 -27.88 13.62 4.04
N TRP A 258 -27.62 12.46 4.65
CA TRP A 258 -26.46 12.26 5.54
C TRP A 258 -25.15 12.12 4.75
N LEU A 259 -25.21 11.43 3.61
CA LEU A 259 -24.11 11.34 2.63
C LEU A 259 -23.90 12.67 1.92
N ASN A 260 -24.97 13.40 1.58
CA ASN A 260 -24.88 14.74 1.00
C ASN A 260 -24.38 15.77 2.01
N ALA A 261 -24.70 15.70 3.30
CA ALA A 261 -24.15 16.62 4.29
C ALA A 261 -22.64 16.40 4.54
N THR A 262 -22.11 15.20 4.25
CA THR A 262 -20.68 14.88 4.35
C THR A 262 -19.93 14.94 3.01
N ALA A 263 -20.63 14.87 1.88
CA ALA A 263 -20.06 14.90 0.53
C ALA A 263 -20.39 16.16 -0.29
N SER A 264 -21.36 17.00 0.13
CA SER A 264 -21.79 18.20 -0.59
C SER A 264 -21.22 19.47 0.04
N GLN A 265 -19.92 19.66 -0.16
CA GLN A 265 -19.33 20.98 -0.35
C GLN A 265 -18.28 20.80 -1.45
N ASP A 266 -18.69 21.09 -2.70
CA ASP A 266 -17.89 21.05 -3.94
C ASP A 266 -16.72 20.04 -3.95
N GLY A 267 -17.01 18.81 -4.38
CA GLY A 267 -16.06 17.69 -4.35
C GLY A 267 -14.66 18.02 -4.90
N ALA A 268 -13.63 17.53 -4.22
CA ALA A 268 -12.23 17.85 -4.49
C ALA A 268 -11.79 17.55 -5.94
N ASP A 269 -10.97 18.44 -6.51
CA ASP A 269 -10.39 18.27 -7.86
C ASP A 269 -9.25 17.25 -7.90
N TYR A 270 -8.55 17.07 -6.79
CA TYR A 270 -7.49 16.08 -6.65
C TYR A 270 -7.35 15.57 -5.20
N LEU A 271 -6.69 14.42 -5.05
CA LEU A 271 -6.39 13.78 -3.78
C LEU A 271 -4.90 13.44 -3.67
N GLY A 272 -4.29 13.86 -2.57
CA GLY A 272 -2.97 13.38 -2.15
C GLY A 272 -3.09 12.07 -1.37
N ILE A 273 -2.70 10.94 -1.97
CA ILE A 273 -2.77 9.61 -1.38
C ILE A 273 -1.49 9.33 -0.59
N GLY A 274 -1.58 9.26 0.73
CA GLY A 274 -0.42 9.02 1.59
C GLY A 274 -0.79 8.71 3.05
N THR A 275 0.15 8.28 3.87
CA THR A 275 1.60 8.26 3.62
C THR A 275 2.03 6.93 2.97
N VAL A 276 2.61 6.96 1.76
CA VAL A 276 3.00 5.74 1.02
C VAL A 276 4.18 5.01 1.67
N PHE A 277 5.22 5.73 2.07
CA PHE A 277 6.37 5.20 2.82
C PHE A 277 6.67 6.05 4.04
N ALA A 278 7.46 5.55 4.99
CA ALA A 278 7.93 6.34 6.13
C ALA A 278 8.64 7.62 5.64
N THR A 279 8.37 8.75 6.29
CA THR A 279 9.00 10.03 5.95
C THR A 279 9.35 10.80 7.21
N PRO A 280 10.54 11.43 7.28
CA PRO A 280 10.89 12.30 8.39
C PRO A 280 10.08 13.61 8.41
N THR A 281 9.42 13.98 7.31
CA THR A 281 8.69 15.25 7.16
C THR A 281 7.33 15.28 7.88
N LYS A 282 6.78 14.12 8.28
CA LYS A 282 5.56 14.02 9.11
C LYS A 282 5.87 13.14 10.34
N THR A 283 5.85 13.73 11.53
CA THR A 283 6.14 13.05 12.80
C THR A 283 4.99 12.16 13.31
N ASN A 284 3.80 12.22 12.68
CA ASN A 284 2.59 11.51 13.09
C ASN A 284 2.11 10.54 11.99
N THR A 285 2.99 9.69 11.46
CA THR A 285 2.65 8.67 10.43
C THR A 285 1.85 7.53 11.05
N LYS A 286 0.57 7.75 11.35
CA LYS A 286 -0.30 6.74 11.98
C LYS A 286 -0.60 5.53 11.09
N SER A 287 -0.34 5.58 9.78
CA SER A 287 -0.52 4.42 8.88
C SER A 287 0.31 4.56 7.59
N ILE A 288 1.33 3.72 7.40
CA ILE A 288 2.02 3.58 6.10
C ILE A 288 1.22 2.62 5.24
N ILE A 289 0.74 3.07 4.08
CA ILE A 289 -0.19 2.30 3.25
C ILE A 289 0.49 1.54 2.09
N GLY A 290 1.66 2.03 1.63
CA GLY A 290 2.38 1.46 0.49
C GLY A 290 1.60 1.49 -0.85
N PRO A 291 2.16 0.88 -1.91
CA PRO A 291 1.49 0.77 -3.21
C PRO A 291 0.17 -0.01 -3.15
N ALA A 292 0.09 -1.03 -2.29
CA ALA A 292 -1.12 -1.85 -2.13
C ALA A 292 -2.32 -1.02 -1.59
N GLY A 293 -2.13 -0.25 -0.52
CA GLY A 293 -3.20 0.61 0.00
C GLY A 293 -3.52 1.78 -0.94
N THR A 294 -2.51 2.30 -1.66
CA THR A 294 -2.73 3.31 -2.71
C THR A 294 -3.65 2.77 -3.82
N ARG A 295 -3.42 1.52 -4.25
CA ARG A 295 -4.23 0.82 -5.24
C ARG A 295 -5.67 0.59 -4.79
N GLU A 296 -5.89 0.23 -3.53
CA GLU A 296 -7.24 0.09 -2.95
C GLU A 296 -8.04 1.41 -3.03
N ILE A 297 -7.39 2.53 -2.69
CA ILE A 297 -7.99 3.86 -2.81
C ILE A 297 -8.29 4.20 -4.28
N LEU A 298 -7.38 3.90 -5.20
CA LEU A 298 -7.60 4.15 -6.64
C LEU A 298 -8.73 3.30 -7.21
N ALA A 299 -8.86 2.05 -6.76
CA ALA A 299 -9.97 1.19 -7.14
C ALA A 299 -11.31 1.78 -6.68
N PHE A 300 -11.40 2.27 -5.43
CA PHE A 300 -12.59 2.95 -4.93
C PHE A 300 -12.88 4.26 -5.69
N LEU A 301 -11.87 5.08 -5.93
CA LEU A 301 -12.04 6.32 -6.72
C LEU A 301 -12.49 6.05 -8.15
N SER A 302 -12.15 4.89 -8.72
CA SER A 302 -12.59 4.51 -10.06
C SER A 302 -14.10 4.21 -10.16
N THR A 303 -14.77 3.95 -9.03
CA THR A 303 -16.23 3.76 -8.98
C THR A 303 -16.99 5.07 -8.78
N MET A 304 -16.30 6.19 -8.56
CA MET A 304 -16.95 7.49 -8.37
C MET A 304 -17.35 8.11 -9.73
N PRO A 305 -18.47 8.85 -9.77
CA PRO A 305 -18.95 9.49 -11.00
C PRO A 305 -18.07 10.67 -11.46
N ARG A 306 -17.34 11.32 -10.55
CA ARG A 306 -16.42 12.44 -10.86
C ARG A 306 -14.98 11.95 -10.94
N ARG A 307 -14.25 12.43 -11.94
CA ARG A 307 -12.81 12.19 -12.06
C ARG A 307 -12.03 13.09 -11.10
N VAL A 308 -11.49 12.51 -10.04
CA VAL A 308 -10.59 13.18 -9.09
C VAL A 308 -9.13 12.91 -9.49
N GLY A 309 -8.31 13.95 -9.63
CA GLY A 309 -6.87 13.81 -9.85
C GLY A 309 -6.17 13.13 -8.66
N THR A 310 -5.09 12.40 -8.87
CA THR A 310 -4.48 11.60 -7.81
C THR A 310 -2.96 11.68 -7.84
N VAL A 311 -2.38 12.07 -6.71
CA VAL A 311 -0.92 12.07 -6.51
C VAL A 311 -0.56 11.23 -5.30
N ALA A 312 0.47 10.39 -5.43
CA ALA A 312 1.02 9.68 -4.29
C ALA A 312 1.93 10.62 -3.48
N ILE A 313 1.89 10.54 -2.15
CA ILE A 313 2.73 11.36 -1.27
C ILE A 313 3.27 10.59 -0.06
N GLY A 314 4.48 10.95 0.36
CA GLY A 314 5.11 10.47 1.60
C GLY A 314 6.21 9.44 1.37
N GLY A 315 7.45 9.86 1.62
CA GLY A 315 8.64 9.01 1.51
C GLY A 315 9.00 8.61 0.07
N ILE A 316 8.51 9.35 -0.92
CA ILE A 316 8.81 9.12 -2.35
C ILE A 316 10.15 9.75 -2.71
N ASN A 317 11.00 8.99 -3.40
CA ASN A 317 12.33 9.38 -3.87
C ASN A 317 12.66 8.70 -5.21
N LEU A 318 13.84 8.99 -5.78
CA LEU A 318 14.26 8.45 -7.08
C LEU A 318 14.34 6.91 -7.11
N ALA A 319 14.59 6.26 -5.97
CA ALA A 319 14.71 4.81 -5.89
C ALA A 319 13.35 4.09 -5.88
N ASN A 320 12.26 4.75 -5.49
CA ASN A 320 10.95 4.11 -5.32
C ASN A 320 9.82 4.71 -6.19
N VAL A 321 9.99 5.89 -6.79
CA VAL A 321 8.92 6.57 -7.53
C VAL A 321 8.35 5.72 -8.66
N GLN A 322 9.19 5.05 -9.46
CA GLN A 322 8.71 4.20 -10.56
C GLN A 322 7.89 3.02 -10.05
N ARG A 323 8.32 2.42 -8.93
CA ARG A 323 7.59 1.33 -8.28
C ARG A 323 6.22 1.79 -7.80
N VAL A 324 6.12 2.99 -7.21
CA VAL A 324 4.83 3.56 -6.76
C VAL A 324 3.88 3.75 -7.94
N ILE A 325 4.35 4.40 -9.02
CA ILE A 325 3.52 4.62 -10.22
C ILE A 325 3.11 3.29 -10.87
N TYR A 326 4.01 2.31 -10.90
CA TYR A 326 3.76 1.02 -11.53
C TYR A 326 2.82 0.12 -10.73
N GLN A 327 3.10 -0.12 -9.44
CA GLN A 327 2.36 -1.10 -8.62
C GLN A 327 1.05 -0.56 -8.03
N SER A 328 0.86 0.76 -7.96
CA SER A 328 -0.36 1.33 -7.40
C SER A 328 -1.56 1.33 -8.35
N GLN A 329 -1.40 0.89 -9.60
CA GLN A 329 -2.46 0.97 -10.61
C GLN A 329 -3.67 0.08 -10.27
N ALA A 330 -4.87 0.63 -10.38
CA ALA A 330 -6.14 -0.10 -10.37
C ALA A 330 -6.66 -0.29 -11.81
N PRO A 331 -7.56 -1.26 -12.08
CA PRO A 331 -7.98 -1.61 -13.44
C PRO A 331 -8.49 -0.43 -14.27
N LEU A 332 -9.17 0.53 -13.64
CA LEU A 332 -9.80 1.67 -14.31
C LEU A 332 -9.18 3.02 -13.91
N LYS A 333 -8.17 3.04 -13.04
CA LYS A 333 -7.54 4.27 -12.56
C LYS A 333 -6.10 4.07 -12.12
N SER A 334 -5.21 4.93 -12.60
CA SER A 334 -3.82 5.06 -12.14
C SER A 334 -3.61 6.37 -11.39
N LEU A 335 -2.43 6.50 -10.76
CA LEU A 335 -1.95 7.80 -10.28
C LEU A 335 -1.76 8.74 -11.48
N ASP A 336 -2.10 10.01 -11.30
CA ASP A 336 -1.84 11.10 -12.25
C ASP A 336 -0.43 11.69 -12.04
N GLY A 337 0.20 11.43 -10.89
CA GLY A 337 1.61 11.73 -10.64
C GLY A 337 2.06 11.46 -9.21
N ALA A 338 3.17 12.09 -8.82
CA ALA A 338 3.76 11.94 -7.49
C ALA A 338 4.11 13.30 -6.87
N ALA A 339 3.81 13.44 -5.58
CA ALA A 339 4.16 14.60 -4.78
C ALA A 339 5.49 14.37 -4.05
N ILE A 340 6.46 15.25 -4.32
CA ILE A 340 7.84 15.13 -3.88
C ILE A 340 8.18 16.33 -2.98
N VAL A 341 8.89 16.05 -1.88
CA VAL A 341 9.28 17.08 -0.89
C VAL A 341 10.81 17.12 -0.78
N SER A 342 11.38 16.39 0.17
CA SER A 342 12.81 16.41 0.50
C SER A 342 13.69 15.95 -0.66
N ALA A 343 13.24 15.04 -1.51
CA ALA A 343 14.06 14.53 -2.62
C ALA A 343 14.34 15.58 -3.72
N ILE A 344 13.61 16.70 -3.75
CA ILE A 344 13.93 17.85 -4.59
C ILE A 344 14.43 19.00 -3.71
N MET A 345 13.71 19.34 -2.65
CA MET A 345 14.03 20.50 -1.79
C MET A 345 15.39 20.39 -1.10
N ALA A 346 15.84 19.19 -0.74
CA ALA A 346 17.14 18.94 -0.10
C ALA A 346 18.23 18.47 -1.09
N ALA A 347 17.92 18.36 -2.39
CA ALA A 347 18.89 17.95 -3.40
C ALA A 347 19.94 19.05 -3.63
N GLU A 348 21.19 18.68 -3.87
CA GLU A 348 22.26 19.65 -4.20
C GLU A 348 21.91 20.42 -5.47
N ASN A 349 21.39 19.74 -6.49
CA ASN A 349 20.88 20.32 -7.73
C ASN A 349 19.36 20.01 -7.88
N PRO A 350 18.46 20.92 -7.45
CA PRO A 350 17.01 20.73 -7.55
C PRO A 350 16.51 20.55 -8.98
N ARG A 351 17.15 21.22 -9.96
CA ARG A 351 16.80 21.13 -11.38
C ARG A 351 17.03 19.74 -11.94
N GLU A 352 18.21 19.17 -11.71
CA GLU A 352 18.53 17.80 -12.15
C GLU A 352 17.65 16.77 -11.45
N ALA A 353 17.42 16.93 -10.14
CA ALA A 353 16.54 16.03 -9.39
C ALA A 353 15.11 16.05 -9.97
N ALA A 354 14.55 17.23 -10.23
CA ALA A 354 13.23 17.39 -10.85
C ALA A 354 13.18 16.78 -12.26
N ALA A 355 14.20 17.01 -13.09
CA ALA A 355 14.27 16.44 -14.44
C ALA A 355 14.31 14.91 -14.42
N LEU A 356 15.03 14.31 -13.47
CA LEU A 356 15.04 12.86 -13.26
C LEU A 356 13.67 12.35 -12.83
N PHE A 357 12.95 13.02 -11.92
CA PHE A 357 11.58 12.65 -11.57
C PHE A 357 10.64 12.71 -12.77
N CYS A 358 10.70 13.78 -13.58
CA CYS A 358 9.87 13.93 -14.77
C CYS A 358 10.08 12.79 -15.77
N LYS A 359 11.34 12.36 -15.94
CA LYS A 359 11.70 11.20 -16.76
C LYS A 359 11.16 9.91 -16.16
N LEU A 360 11.40 9.65 -14.87
CA LEU A 360 11.07 8.39 -14.21
C LEU A 360 9.56 8.17 -14.07
N VAL A 361 8.77 9.22 -13.77
CA VAL A 361 7.31 9.12 -13.63
C VAL A 361 6.64 8.74 -14.95
N LYS A 362 7.20 9.17 -16.10
CA LYS A 362 6.66 8.89 -17.44
C LYS A 362 7.15 7.56 -18.04
N GLN A 363 8.25 7.00 -17.52
CA GLN A 363 8.85 5.79 -18.04
C GLN A 363 8.38 4.55 -17.30
N ILE A 364 8.15 3.48 -18.06
CA ILE A 364 7.94 2.15 -17.48
C ILE A 364 9.23 1.74 -16.74
N PRO A 365 9.15 1.28 -15.48
CA PRO A 365 10.34 0.82 -14.77
C PRO A 365 11.05 -0.30 -15.54
N ALA A 366 12.38 -0.31 -15.54
CA ALA A 366 13.15 -1.42 -16.13
C ALA A 366 12.83 -2.78 -15.49
N LEU A 367 12.31 -2.76 -14.26
CA LEU A 367 11.85 -3.93 -13.50
C LEU A 367 10.43 -4.38 -13.89
N ALA A 368 9.69 -3.63 -14.70
CA ALA A 368 8.31 -3.97 -15.03
C ALA A 368 8.21 -5.30 -15.78
N THR A 369 7.30 -6.16 -15.34
CA THR A 369 6.86 -7.32 -16.12
C THR A 369 5.74 -6.85 -17.05
N ILE A 370 6.01 -6.75 -18.35
CA ILE A 370 4.96 -6.49 -19.34
C ILE A 370 4.46 -7.86 -19.82
N PRO A 371 3.32 -8.34 -19.35
CA PRO A 371 2.82 -9.64 -19.76
C PRO A 371 2.47 -9.63 -21.26
N LEU A 372 2.85 -10.69 -21.95
CA LEU A 372 2.52 -10.89 -23.37
C LEU A 372 1.17 -11.61 -23.46
N PRO A 373 0.29 -11.24 -24.41
CA PRO A 373 -0.93 -11.99 -24.63
C PRO A 373 -0.60 -13.44 -25.06
N PRO A 374 -1.38 -14.44 -24.63
CA PRO A 374 -1.16 -15.83 -25.04
C PRO A 374 -1.33 -15.99 -26.56
N ARG A 375 -0.41 -16.73 -27.19
CA ARG A 375 -0.48 -17.12 -28.61
C ARG A 375 -1.15 -18.49 -28.78
N GLU A 376 -1.69 -18.79 -29.97
CA GLU A 376 -2.35 -20.09 -30.25
C GLU A 376 -1.46 -21.31 -29.96
N ASN A 377 -0.14 -21.21 -30.17
CA ASN A 377 0.85 -22.26 -29.90
C ASN A 377 1.79 -21.90 -28.74
N GLU A 378 1.30 -21.17 -27.72
CA GLU A 378 2.12 -20.60 -26.65
C GLU A 378 3.05 -21.64 -26.00
N VAL A 379 2.53 -22.79 -25.58
CA VAL A 379 3.32 -23.83 -24.89
C VAL A 379 4.46 -24.33 -25.76
N THR A 380 4.18 -24.66 -27.02
CA THR A 380 5.19 -25.14 -27.96
C THR A 380 6.31 -24.10 -28.16
N LEU A 381 5.94 -22.84 -28.37
CA LEU A 381 6.87 -21.73 -28.57
C LEU A 381 7.73 -21.44 -27.33
N LEU A 382 7.17 -21.62 -26.14
CA LEU A 382 7.92 -21.51 -24.88
C LEU A 382 8.91 -22.67 -24.74
N LEU A 383 8.46 -23.91 -24.94
CA LEU A 383 9.28 -25.13 -24.80
C LEU A 383 10.45 -25.18 -25.79
N ASP A 384 10.26 -24.65 -27.00
CA ASP A 384 11.33 -24.56 -28.00
C ASP A 384 12.49 -23.64 -27.57
N GLN A 385 12.23 -22.66 -26.70
CA GLN A 385 13.23 -21.70 -26.21
C GLN A 385 13.90 -22.13 -24.90
N VAL A 386 13.35 -23.12 -24.18
CA VAL A 386 13.90 -23.57 -22.89
C VAL A 386 15.39 -23.96 -22.97
N PRO A 387 15.86 -24.75 -23.96
CA PRO A 387 17.28 -25.11 -24.07
C PRO A 387 18.20 -23.89 -24.18
N ASP A 388 17.78 -22.86 -24.93
CA ASP A 388 18.59 -21.65 -25.13
C ASP A 388 18.79 -20.87 -23.83
N ILE A 389 17.75 -20.83 -22.98
CA ILE A 389 17.81 -20.14 -21.68
C ILE A 389 18.67 -20.92 -20.70
N VAL A 390 18.54 -22.25 -20.66
CA VAL A 390 19.42 -23.11 -19.84
C VAL A 390 20.88 -22.91 -20.23
N ASN A 391 21.18 -22.91 -21.54
CA ASN A 391 22.52 -22.59 -22.04
C ASN A 391 22.96 -21.16 -21.67
N LEU A 392 22.04 -20.19 -21.72
CA LEU A 392 22.37 -18.80 -21.37
C LEU A 392 22.81 -18.68 -19.90
N VAL A 393 22.15 -19.39 -18.98
CA VAL A 393 22.58 -19.46 -17.57
C VAL A 393 23.97 -20.07 -17.47
N ALA A 394 24.21 -21.20 -18.13
CA ALA A 394 25.49 -21.90 -18.10
C ALA A 394 26.66 -21.07 -18.63
N THR A 395 26.42 -20.28 -19.68
CA THR A 395 27.43 -19.44 -20.34
C THR A 395 27.65 -18.10 -19.63
N ARG A 396 26.60 -17.46 -19.13
CA ARG A 396 26.69 -16.15 -18.45
C ARG A 396 27.13 -16.26 -17.00
N ARG A 397 26.93 -17.41 -16.36
CA ARG A 397 27.29 -17.68 -14.96
C ARG A 397 26.76 -16.62 -13.99
N PRO A 398 25.43 -16.43 -13.89
CA PRO A 398 24.86 -15.37 -13.07
C PRO A 398 25.23 -15.54 -11.59
N LEU A 399 25.54 -14.44 -10.92
CA LEU A 399 25.71 -14.41 -9.45
C LEU A 399 24.32 -14.44 -8.80
N CYS A 400 24.07 -15.43 -7.94
CA CYS A 400 22.82 -15.60 -7.20
C CYS A 400 23.06 -15.39 -5.70
N HIS A 401 22.58 -14.26 -5.17
CA HIS A 401 22.60 -13.96 -3.74
C HIS A 401 21.42 -14.60 -3.02
N ASN A 402 21.73 -15.50 -2.09
CA ASN A 402 20.74 -16.29 -1.39
C ASN A 402 20.65 -15.82 0.08
N MET A 403 19.50 -15.25 0.45
CA MET A 403 19.14 -14.92 1.82
C MET A 403 18.12 -15.93 2.33
N ILE A 404 18.57 -17.16 2.55
CA ILE A 404 17.75 -18.32 2.90
C ILE A 404 18.12 -18.89 4.28
N ASN A 405 17.35 -19.87 4.75
CA ASN A 405 17.65 -20.54 6.00
C ASN A 405 18.99 -21.31 5.93
N PHE A 406 19.67 -21.44 7.07
CA PHE A 406 20.99 -22.08 7.14
C PHE A 406 20.95 -23.57 6.77
N VAL A 407 19.84 -24.26 7.03
CA VAL A 407 19.69 -25.72 6.79
C VAL A 407 19.88 -26.06 5.31
N VAL A 408 19.44 -25.18 4.41
CA VAL A 408 19.44 -25.44 2.96
C VAL A 408 20.56 -24.74 2.21
N ALA A 409 21.39 -23.94 2.89
CA ALA A 409 22.41 -23.09 2.27
C ALA A 409 23.41 -23.90 1.42
N ASN A 410 23.94 -25.00 1.98
CA ASN A 410 24.85 -25.89 1.25
C ASN A 410 24.18 -26.55 0.03
N PHE A 411 22.92 -26.95 0.18
CA PHE A 411 22.20 -27.59 -0.91
C PHE A 411 21.91 -26.58 -2.04
N ALA A 412 21.43 -25.38 -1.72
CA ALA A 412 21.22 -24.30 -2.68
C ALA A 412 22.52 -23.90 -3.41
N ALA A 413 23.66 -23.87 -2.71
CA ALA A 413 24.96 -23.60 -3.32
C ALA A 413 25.33 -24.65 -4.38
N ASN A 414 25.22 -25.93 -4.03
CA ASN A 414 25.53 -27.02 -4.95
C ASN A 414 24.60 -27.03 -6.17
N VAL A 415 23.30 -26.77 -5.97
CA VAL A 415 22.35 -26.65 -7.08
C VAL A 415 22.67 -25.47 -7.98
N ALA A 416 22.99 -24.29 -7.41
CA ALA A 416 23.39 -23.13 -8.19
C ALA A 416 24.60 -23.46 -9.09
N ILE A 417 25.61 -24.13 -8.56
CA ILE A 417 26.78 -24.57 -9.31
C ILE A 417 26.41 -25.59 -10.39
N ALA A 418 25.54 -26.56 -10.07
CA ALA A 418 25.08 -27.59 -10.99
C ALA A 418 24.38 -26.99 -12.23
N ILE A 419 23.57 -25.94 -12.05
CA ILE A 419 22.92 -25.23 -13.16
C ILE A 419 23.83 -24.20 -13.87
N GLY A 420 25.05 -23.98 -13.36
CA GLY A 420 26.03 -23.07 -13.94
C GLY A 420 25.99 -21.64 -13.41
N ALA A 421 25.24 -21.37 -12.33
CA ALA A 421 25.24 -20.11 -11.61
C ALA A 421 26.34 -20.06 -10.54
N SER A 422 26.62 -18.86 -10.02
CA SER A 422 27.58 -18.61 -8.94
C SER A 422 26.83 -18.22 -7.66
N PRO A 423 26.79 -19.04 -6.61
CA PRO A 423 26.07 -18.70 -5.38
C PRO A 423 26.89 -17.76 -4.48
N ILE A 424 26.20 -16.85 -3.79
CA ILE A 424 26.73 -16.12 -2.63
C ILE A 424 25.72 -16.21 -1.48
N MET A 425 26.21 -16.55 -0.28
CA MET A 425 25.41 -16.80 0.94
C MET A 425 25.65 -15.73 2.02
N SER A 426 25.94 -14.49 1.62
CA SER A 426 26.25 -13.41 2.56
C SER A 426 25.01 -12.91 3.30
N GLY A 427 25.04 -12.96 4.63
CA GLY A 427 24.05 -12.32 5.50
C GLY A 427 24.46 -10.91 5.95
N TYR A 428 25.58 -10.37 5.44
CA TYR A 428 26.14 -9.12 5.92
C TYR A 428 25.38 -7.93 5.36
N GLY A 429 24.61 -7.24 6.22
CA GLY A 429 23.75 -6.12 5.83
C GLY A 429 24.43 -5.02 5.01
N PRO A 430 25.67 -4.60 5.32
CA PRO A 430 26.38 -3.59 4.52
C PRO A 430 26.66 -4.01 3.07
N GLU A 431 26.86 -5.30 2.79
CA GLU A 431 27.02 -5.83 1.43
C GLU A 431 25.71 -5.87 0.65
N ALA A 432 24.56 -5.85 1.34
CA ALA A 432 23.25 -5.99 0.70
C ALA A 432 22.98 -4.89 -0.33
N VAL A 433 23.47 -3.67 -0.11
CA VAL A 433 23.31 -2.57 -1.06
C VAL A 433 24.09 -2.85 -2.35
N ASP A 434 25.32 -3.33 -2.24
CA ASP A 434 26.17 -3.64 -3.40
C ASP A 434 25.64 -4.85 -4.17
N LEU A 435 25.15 -5.87 -3.47
CA LEU A 435 24.52 -7.04 -4.06
C LEU A 435 23.16 -6.70 -4.71
N ALA A 436 22.41 -5.74 -4.17
CA ALA A 436 21.12 -5.32 -4.71
C ALA A 436 21.21 -4.42 -5.95
N LYS A 437 22.33 -3.70 -6.16
CA LYS A 437 22.49 -2.74 -7.28
C LYS A 437 22.18 -3.32 -8.67
N ASN A 438 22.35 -4.64 -8.84
CA ASN A 438 22.07 -5.35 -10.10
C ASN A 438 21.14 -6.58 -9.92
N GLY A 439 20.61 -6.79 -8.71
CA GLY A 439 19.93 -8.02 -8.29
C GLY A 439 18.51 -8.17 -8.83
N VAL A 440 18.10 -9.42 -9.06
CA VAL A 440 16.70 -9.82 -9.25
C VAL A 440 16.14 -10.21 -7.89
N GLY A 441 14.95 -9.73 -7.55
CA GLY A 441 14.27 -10.09 -6.30
C GLY A 441 13.38 -11.32 -6.50
N ALA A 442 13.79 -12.48 -5.98
CA ALA A 442 12.92 -13.65 -5.82
C ALA A 442 12.54 -13.81 -4.35
N GLY A 443 11.24 -13.78 -4.03
CA GLY A 443 10.76 -13.94 -2.66
C GLY A 443 10.34 -15.39 -2.38
N ALA A 444 10.91 -16.00 -1.34
CA ALA A 444 10.40 -17.22 -0.73
C ALA A 444 9.49 -16.86 0.46
N THR A 445 8.31 -17.47 0.54
CA THR A 445 7.22 -17.09 1.45
C THR A 445 7.25 -17.73 2.84
N ASP A 446 8.36 -18.31 3.29
CA ASP A 446 8.49 -18.95 4.61
C ASP A 446 8.44 -17.98 5.82
N VAL A 447 8.03 -16.72 5.63
CA VAL A 447 8.13 -15.68 6.65
C VAL A 447 6.75 -15.26 7.18
N ARG A 448 6.59 -15.40 8.50
CA ARG A 448 5.47 -14.90 9.34
C ARG A 448 4.82 -13.65 8.72
N ARG A 449 3.52 -13.70 8.43
CA ARG A 449 2.63 -12.66 7.83
C ARG A 449 3.12 -11.20 7.90
N LYS A 450 3.59 -10.75 9.06
CA LYS A 450 4.09 -9.37 9.28
C LYS A 450 5.35 -9.05 8.48
N ALA A 451 6.31 -9.97 8.41
CA ALA A 451 7.57 -9.74 7.72
C ALA A 451 7.45 -9.92 6.20
N ALA A 452 6.62 -10.85 5.71
CA ALA A 452 6.25 -10.89 4.28
C ALA A 452 5.60 -9.58 3.84
N LYS A 453 4.67 -9.03 4.63
CA LYS A 453 4.06 -7.71 4.35
C LYS A 453 5.07 -6.57 4.36
N GLN A 454 6.07 -6.61 5.26
CA GLN A 454 7.14 -5.61 5.30
C GLN A 454 8.08 -5.72 4.09
N LEU A 455 8.45 -6.93 3.68
CA LEU A 455 9.28 -7.16 2.48
C LEU A 455 8.56 -6.70 1.21
N MET A 456 7.28 -7.09 1.06
CA MET A 456 6.40 -6.63 -0.02
C MET A 456 6.17 -5.12 -0.03
N ALA A 457 6.28 -4.45 1.13
CA ALA A 457 6.29 -2.99 1.21
C ALA A 457 7.68 -2.40 0.88
N GLY A 458 8.77 -3.09 1.21
CA GLY A 458 10.15 -2.63 1.04
C GLY A 458 10.69 -2.67 -0.39
N GLY A 459 10.30 -3.65 -1.21
CA GLY A 459 10.86 -3.82 -2.57
C GLY A 459 9.87 -4.32 -3.62
N TYR A 460 10.31 -4.28 -4.88
CA TYR A 460 9.63 -4.96 -6.00
C TYR A 460 10.20 -6.38 -6.13
N PHE A 461 9.32 -7.36 -6.33
CA PHE A 461 9.71 -8.76 -6.54
C PHE A 461 9.34 -9.16 -7.98
N ASP A 462 10.29 -9.75 -8.68
CA ASP A 462 10.07 -10.30 -10.02
C ASP A 462 9.24 -11.58 -9.97
N LEU A 463 9.45 -12.38 -8.92
CA LEU A 463 8.77 -13.65 -8.66
C LEU A 463 8.30 -13.73 -7.20
N ILE A 464 7.02 -14.06 -7.01
CA ILE A 464 6.46 -14.55 -5.74
C ILE A 464 6.22 -16.05 -5.91
N LYS A 465 6.94 -16.86 -5.12
CA LYS A 465 6.72 -18.31 -5.06
C LYS A 465 6.15 -18.66 -3.70
N GLY A 466 5.15 -19.54 -3.66
CA GLY A 466 4.66 -20.15 -2.43
C GLY A 466 3.84 -21.41 -2.67
N ASN A 467 3.50 -22.12 -1.59
CA ASN A 467 2.44 -23.13 -1.64
C ASN A 467 1.04 -22.49 -1.61
N GLU A 468 -0.01 -23.30 -1.75
CA GLU A 468 -1.40 -22.82 -1.75
C GLU A 468 -1.72 -21.93 -0.54
N SER A 469 -1.36 -22.37 0.67
CA SER A 469 -1.67 -21.65 1.91
C SER A 469 -0.97 -20.29 2.03
N GLU A 470 0.29 -20.22 1.58
CA GLU A 470 1.10 -19.01 1.55
C GLU A 470 0.56 -18.00 0.55
N LEU A 471 0.21 -18.43 -0.65
CA LEU A 471 -0.32 -17.54 -1.68
C LEU A 471 -1.73 -17.04 -1.35
N ILE A 472 -2.59 -17.86 -0.74
CA ILE A 472 -3.88 -17.40 -0.20
C ILE A 472 -3.64 -16.30 0.84
N GLN A 473 -2.66 -16.48 1.72
CA GLN A 473 -2.32 -15.50 2.74
C GLN A 473 -1.79 -14.18 2.14
N VAL A 474 -0.93 -14.26 1.11
CA VAL A 474 -0.43 -13.08 0.38
C VAL A 474 -1.55 -12.39 -0.40
N TYR A 475 -2.47 -13.15 -0.99
CA TYR A 475 -3.61 -12.61 -1.72
C TYR A 475 -4.67 -11.99 -0.79
N GLY A 476 -4.79 -12.44 0.46
CA GLY A 476 -5.61 -11.78 1.47
C GLY A 476 -7.12 -12.08 1.37
N LYS A 477 -7.54 -13.10 0.61
CA LYS A 477 -8.88 -13.67 0.72
C LYS A 477 -8.86 -14.83 1.73
N VAL A 478 -9.78 -14.79 2.69
CA VAL A 478 -10.15 -15.81 3.70
C VAL A 478 -9.56 -15.62 5.12
N ARG A 479 -10.51 -15.46 6.08
CA ARG A 479 -10.37 -15.68 7.52
C ARG A 479 -10.15 -17.18 7.77
N GLY A 480 -8.91 -17.59 7.98
CA GLY A 480 -8.57 -18.93 8.47
C GLY A 480 -7.28 -18.87 9.27
N HIS A 481 -7.29 -19.39 10.49
CA HIS A 481 -6.07 -19.58 11.29
C HIS A 481 -5.28 -20.74 10.68
N GLN A 482 -4.02 -20.52 10.36
CA GLN A 482 -3.09 -21.59 9.98
C GLN A 482 -2.32 -22.05 11.22
N VAL A 483 -2.22 -23.36 11.39
CA VAL A 483 -1.40 -24.04 12.39
C VAL A 483 -0.34 -24.84 11.62
N GLY A 484 0.94 -24.55 11.84
CA GLY A 484 2.06 -25.38 11.37
C GLY A 484 2.67 -25.02 9.99
N VAL A 485 3.80 -25.67 9.70
CA VAL A 485 4.61 -25.59 8.46
C VAL A 485 4.28 -26.72 7.47
N ASP A 486 3.29 -27.56 7.78
CA ASP A 486 2.93 -28.70 6.97
C ASP A 486 2.06 -28.30 5.77
N SER A 487 2.33 -28.89 4.61
CA SER A 487 1.48 -28.80 3.43
C SER A 487 0.17 -29.55 3.69
N GLY A 488 -0.82 -28.87 4.27
CA GLY A 488 -2.16 -29.42 4.46
C GLY A 488 -2.80 -29.85 3.12
N PRO A 489 -3.86 -30.69 3.15
CA PRO A 489 -4.55 -31.10 1.93
C PRO A 489 -5.05 -29.87 1.17
N SER A 490 -4.80 -29.86 -0.14
CA SER A 490 -5.22 -28.79 -1.03
C SER A 490 -6.73 -28.59 -0.96
N THR A 491 -7.15 -27.35 -0.70
CA THR A 491 -8.55 -26.97 -0.55
C THR A 491 -9.16 -26.43 -1.85
N LEU A 492 -8.30 -25.94 -2.75
CA LEU A 492 -8.71 -25.36 -4.03
C LEU A 492 -8.63 -26.37 -5.17
N ASN A 493 -9.60 -26.32 -6.09
CA ASN A 493 -9.54 -27.08 -7.33
C ASN A 493 -8.56 -26.45 -8.35
N CYS A 494 -8.28 -27.15 -9.45
CA CYS A 494 -7.32 -26.70 -10.47
C CYS A 494 -7.64 -25.31 -11.05
N LYS A 495 -8.91 -25.00 -11.32
CA LYS A 495 -9.32 -23.70 -11.86
C LYS A 495 -9.18 -22.59 -10.82
N GLU A 496 -9.48 -22.87 -9.57
CA GLU A 496 -9.33 -21.92 -8.47
C GLU A 496 -7.86 -21.58 -8.20
N LYS A 497 -6.96 -22.57 -8.26
CA LYS A 497 -5.51 -22.35 -8.16
C LYS A 497 -4.98 -21.48 -9.30
N ALA A 498 -5.37 -21.79 -10.53
CA ALA A 498 -5.01 -21.01 -11.71
C ALA A 498 -5.49 -19.55 -11.57
N ARG A 499 -6.73 -19.36 -11.12
CA ARG A 499 -7.30 -18.03 -10.90
C ARG A 499 -6.59 -17.27 -9.78
N LEU A 500 -6.22 -17.94 -8.69
CA LEU A 500 -5.46 -17.35 -7.60
C LEU A 500 -4.12 -16.78 -8.08
N VAL A 501 -3.33 -17.58 -8.81
CA VAL A 501 -2.02 -17.11 -9.33
C VAL A 501 -2.17 -16.03 -10.38
N MET A 502 -3.19 -16.11 -11.25
CA MET A 502 -3.50 -15.09 -12.26
C MET A 502 -3.87 -13.76 -11.61
N ASP A 503 -4.84 -13.77 -10.69
CA ASP A 503 -5.30 -12.55 -10.02
C ASP A 503 -4.19 -11.93 -9.16
N LEU A 504 -3.37 -12.76 -8.48
CA LEU A 504 -2.25 -12.27 -7.69
C LEU A 504 -1.14 -11.66 -8.56
N ALA A 505 -0.78 -12.31 -9.68
CA ALA A 505 0.22 -11.83 -10.63
C ALA A 505 -0.23 -10.49 -11.26
N LYS A 506 -1.49 -10.41 -11.68
CA LYS A 506 -2.09 -9.18 -12.22
C LYS A 506 -2.13 -8.05 -11.20
N ARG A 507 -2.44 -8.38 -9.94
CA ARG A 507 -2.50 -7.41 -8.84
C ARG A 507 -1.13 -6.86 -8.49
N GLU A 508 -0.13 -7.71 -8.27
CA GLU A 508 1.21 -7.27 -7.85
C GLU A 508 2.14 -6.90 -9.01
N ARG A 509 1.70 -7.18 -10.25
CA ARG A 509 2.40 -6.94 -11.52
C ARG A 509 3.73 -7.67 -11.61
N ASN A 510 3.74 -8.94 -11.21
CA ASN A 510 4.92 -9.80 -11.17
C ASN A 510 4.58 -11.23 -11.62
N ILE A 511 5.59 -12.11 -11.60
CA ILE A 511 5.37 -13.54 -11.83
C ILE A 511 4.95 -14.18 -10.51
N VAL A 512 3.96 -15.06 -10.56
CA VAL A 512 3.50 -15.84 -9.40
C VAL A 512 3.61 -17.33 -9.71
N LEU A 513 4.22 -18.07 -8.80
CA LEU A 513 4.39 -19.52 -8.85
C LEU A 513 3.77 -20.17 -7.61
N LEU A 514 2.73 -20.97 -7.82
CA LEU A 514 2.16 -21.88 -6.83
C LEU A 514 2.77 -23.25 -7.01
N THR A 515 3.50 -23.74 -6.01
CA THR A 515 4.09 -25.08 -6.06
C THR A 515 3.24 -26.12 -5.36
N GLY A 516 3.14 -27.33 -5.92
CA GLY A 516 2.38 -28.46 -5.38
C GLY A 516 2.60 -29.75 -6.17
N ALA A 517 1.59 -30.63 -6.20
CA ALA A 517 1.63 -31.81 -7.08
C ALA A 517 1.49 -31.45 -8.58
N VAL A 518 0.84 -30.32 -8.84
CA VAL A 518 0.85 -29.61 -10.13
C VAL A 518 1.16 -28.16 -9.79
N ASP A 519 2.18 -27.63 -10.46
CA ASP A 519 2.63 -26.27 -10.29
C ASP A 519 1.82 -25.33 -11.19
N TYR A 520 1.48 -24.14 -10.69
CA TYR A 520 0.77 -23.11 -11.46
C TYR A 520 1.62 -21.85 -11.55
N LEU A 521 1.96 -21.44 -12.77
CA LEU A 521 2.81 -20.30 -13.06
C LEU A 521 2.04 -19.24 -13.85
N SER A 522 2.08 -17.98 -13.44
CA SER A 522 1.35 -16.91 -14.13
C SER A 522 2.09 -15.58 -14.14
N ASP A 523 1.93 -14.83 -15.23
CA ASP A 523 2.33 -13.41 -15.36
C ASP A 523 1.13 -12.44 -15.31
N GLY A 524 -0.08 -12.97 -15.09
CA GLY A 524 -1.34 -12.22 -15.04
C GLY A 524 -2.16 -12.23 -16.34
N GLU A 525 -1.56 -12.62 -17.47
CA GLU A 525 -2.25 -12.81 -18.76
C GLU A 525 -2.10 -14.24 -19.29
N ARG A 526 -0.93 -14.86 -19.09
CA ARG A 526 -0.64 -16.27 -19.39
C ARG A 526 -0.58 -17.05 -18.08
N THR A 527 -1.30 -18.16 -18.01
CA THR A 527 -1.27 -19.07 -16.86
C THR A 527 -1.01 -20.49 -17.31
N LEU A 528 0.04 -21.11 -16.77
CA LEU A 528 0.50 -22.45 -17.10
C LEU A 528 0.28 -23.40 -15.92
N ALA A 529 -0.19 -24.61 -16.19
CA ALA A 529 -0.07 -25.76 -15.28
C ALA A 529 1.12 -26.62 -15.72
N ILE A 530 1.96 -27.00 -14.76
CA ILE A 530 3.12 -27.86 -14.97
C ILE A 530 2.98 -29.10 -14.08
N GLY A 531 2.92 -30.27 -14.70
CA GLY A 531 2.74 -31.56 -14.03
C GLY A 531 4.01 -32.42 -14.00
N ASN A 532 5.18 -31.83 -14.20
CA ASN A 532 6.46 -32.52 -14.07
C ASN A 532 6.87 -32.65 -12.60
N GLY A 533 7.88 -33.50 -12.35
CA GLY A 533 8.52 -33.65 -11.05
C GLY A 533 8.27 -35.02 -10.44
N HIS A 534 8.75 -35.20 -9.20
CA HIS A 534 8.67 -36.48 -8.50
C HIS A 534 8.41 -36.30 -7.00
N SER A 535 7.68 -37.25 -6.40
CA SER A 535 7.29 -37.22 -4.97
C SER A 535 8.48 -37.22 -4.01
N LEU A 536 9.65 -37.70 -4.45
CA LEU A 536 10.90 -37.67 -3.68
C LEU A 536 11.36 -36.23 -3.37
N LEU A 537 10.98 -35.23 -4.18
CA LEU A 537 11.23 -33.82 -3.86
C LEU A 537 10.55 -33.38 -2.55
N GLY A 538 9.41 -33.99 -2.19
CA GLY A 538 8.75 -33.74 -0.91
C GLY A 538 9.46 -34.36 0.30
N HIS A 539 10.43 -35.25 0.08
CA HIS A 539 11.15 -35.98 1.12
C HIS A 539 12.57 -35.45 1.37
N ILE A 540 12.95 -34.35 0.71
CA ILE A 540 14.23 -33.67 0.91
C ILE A 540 13.98 -32.23 1.37
N THR A 541 14.79 -31.77 2.33
CA THR A 541 14.66 -30.41 2.85
C THR A 541 15.09 -29.37 1.80
N GLY A 542 14.39 -28.24 1.73
CA GLY A 542 14.84 -27.08 0.96
C GLY A 542 14.47 -27.05 -0.52
N THR A 543 13.63 -27.95 -1.02
CA THR A 543 13.16 -27.91 -2.42
C THR A 543 12.46 -26.61 -2.78
N GLY A 544 11.67 -26.06 -1.86
CA GLY A 544 11.07 -24.73 -2.02
C GLY A 544 12.12 -23.63 -2.23
N CYS A 545 13.17 -23.61 -1.41
CA CYS A 545 14.26 -22.62 -1.51
C CYS A 545 15.05 -22.77 -2.82
N ILE A 546 15.28 -24.00 -3.26
CA ILE A 546 16.03 -24.28 -4.48
C ILE A 546 15.33 -23.76 -5.72
N ILE A 547 14.02 -23.95 -5.84
CA ILE A 547 13.25 -23.39 -6.95
C ILE A 547 13.48 -21.87 -7.00
N GLY A 548 13.51 -21.20 -5.85
CA GLY A 548 13.86 -19.78 -5.75
C GLY A 548 15.26 -19.47 -6.29
N THR A 549 16.28 -20.24 -5.89
CA THR A 549 17.67 -20.08 -6.35
C THR A 549 17.82 -20.27 -7.86
N ILE A 550 17.21 -21.33 -8.41
CA ILE A 550 17.26 -21.59 -9.86
C ILE A 550 16.49 -20.51 -10.61
N ALA A 551 15.25 -20.19 -10.20
CA ALA A 551 14.44 -19.17 -10.85
C ALA A 551 15.12 -17.79 -10.85
N ALA A 552 15.75 -17.39 -9.74
CA ALA A 552 16.52 -16.14 -9.67
C ALA A 552 17.69 -16.12 -10.67
N SER A 553 18.39 -17.25 -10.82
CA SER A 553 19.49 -17.38 -11.78
C SER A 553 19.01 -17.25 -13.24
N PHE A 554 17.84 -17.80 -13.56
CA PHE A 554 17.24 -17.71 -14.89
C PHE A 554 16.71 -16.31 -15.19
N LEU A 555 16.03 -15.68 -14.23
CA LEU A 555 15.56 -14.29 -14.33
C LEU A 555 16.72 -13.29 -14.48
N ALA A 556 17.89 -13.59 -13.92
CA ALA A 556 19.08 -12.75 -14.06
C ALA A 556 19.59 -12.69 -15.51
N VAL A 557 19.42 -13.75 -16.30
CA VAL A 557 19.91 -13.82 -17.68
C VAL A 557 18.84 -13.54 -18.73
N HIS A 558 17.56 -13.75 -18.40
CA HIS A 558 16.45 -13.58 -19.34
C HIS A 558 15.32 -12.72 -18.74
N ARG A 559 15.39 -11.41 -18.96
CA ARG A 559 14.42 -10.42 -18.43
C ARG A 559 13.29 -10.06 -19.40
N SER A 560 13.44 -10.37 -20.69
CA SER A 560 12.45 -10.04 -21.72
C SER A 560 11.14 -10.81 -21.57
N ASP A 561 11.21 -12.09 -21.20
CA ASP A 561 10.05 -12.91 -20.86
C ASP A 561 10.29 -13.64 -19.53
N LYS A 562 9.88 -12.99 -18.43
CA LYS A 562 10.09 -13.52 -17.08
C LYS A 562 9.30 -14.81 -16.82
N LEU A 563 8.13 -14.97 -17.46
CA LEU A 563 7.36 -16.21 -17.37
C LEU A 563 8.17 -17.37 -17.94
N LEU A 564 8.76 -17.17 -19.13
CA LEU A 564 9.59 -18.17 -19.79
C LEU A 564 10.86 -18.49 -18.97
N ALA A 565 11.49 -17.48 -18.36
CA ALA A 565 12.64 -17.69 -17.50
C ALA A 565 12.31 -18.60 -16.30
N VAL A 566 11.17 -18.35 -15.63
CA VAL A 566 10.73 -19.18 -14.50
C VAL A 566 10.26 -20.56 -14.97
N LEU A 567 9.57 -20.67 -16.10
CA LEU A 567 9.18 -21.95 -16.69
C LEU A 567 10.41 -22.82 -17.00
N ALA A 568 11.44 -22.25 -17.64
CA ALA A 568 12.67 -22.96 -17.96
C ALA A 568 13.40 -23.44 -16.68
N SER A 569 13.37 -22.64 -15.60
CA SER A 569 13.92 -23.03 -14.31
C SER A 569 13.19 -24.20 -13.66
N LEU A 570 11.85 -24.21 -13.75
CA LEU A 570 11.01 -25.29 -13.23
C LEU A 570 11.23 -26.58 -14.02
N LEU A 571 11.19 -26.50 -15.34
CA LEU A 571 11.39 -27.67 -16.20
C LEU A 571 12.78 -28.29 -16.01
N LEU A 572 13.83 -27.48 -15.83
CA LEU A 572 15.16 -28.00 -15.50
C LEU A 572 15.15 -28.80 -14.20
N LEU A 573 14.52 -28.26 -13.15
CA LEU A 573 14.43 -28.92 -11.85
C LEU A 573 13.56 -30.18 -11.89
N GLU A 574 12.36 -30.08 -12.42
CA GLU A 574 11.37 -31.15 -12.36
C GLU A 574 11.71 -32.31 -13.28
N ILE A 575 12.24 -32.04 -14.48
CA ILE A 575 12.72 -33.10 -15.38
C ILE A 575 13.98 -33.77 -14.83
N ALA A 576 14.89 -33.01 -14.19
CA ALA A 576 16.02 -33.61 -13.49
C ALA A 576 15.56 -34.54 -12.37
N ALA A 577 14.54 -34.16 -11.61
CA ALA A 577 13.96 -34.99 -10.55
C ALA A 577 13.32 -36.27 -11.10
N GLU A 578 12.56 -36.18 -12.20
CA GLU A 578 11.99 -37.37 -12.86
C GLU A 578 13.07 -38.35 -13.34
N ARG A 579 14.12 -37.82 -13.98
CA ARG A 579 15.25 -38.62 -14.47
C ARG A 579 16.06 -39.26 -13.34
N ALA A 580 16.29 -38.51 -12.26
CA ALA A 580 17.01 -39.01 -11.09
C ALA A 580 16.22 -40.10 -10.35
N ALA A 581 14.89 -39.99 -10.29
CA ALA A 581 14.07 -40.95 -9.58
C ALA A 581 14.07 -42.35 -10.20
N VAL A 582 14.33 -42.46 -11.51
CA VAL A 582 14.37 -43.73 -12.25
C VAL A 582 15.79 -44.27 -12.48
N LYS A 583 16.82 -43.61 -11.93
CA LYS A 583 18.22 -44.04 -12.09
C LYS A 583 18.51 -45.31 -11.28
N ASP A 584 19.30 -46.19 -11.87
CA ASP A 584 19.86 -47.35 -11.17
C ASP A 584 20.67 -46.88 -9.95
N GLY A 585 20.36 -47.45 -8.78
CA GLY A 585 20.98 -47.08 -7.51
C GLY A 585 20.23 -46.04 -6.68
N VAL A 586 19.11 -45.48 -7.18
CA VAL A 586 18.24 -44.62 -6.39
C VAL A 586 17.19 -45.43 -5.66
N HIS A 587 17.33 -45.56 -4.34
CA HIS A 587 16.47 -46.36 -3.48
C HIS A 587 15.66 -45.54 -2.47
N GLY A 588 15.95 -44.23 -2.35
CA GLY A 588 15.24 -43.33 -1.45
C GLY A 588 15.83 -41.92 -1.45
N PRO A 589 15.38 -41.02 -0.55
CA PRO A 589 15.77 -39.61 -0.54
C PRO A 589 17.28 -39.37 -0.44
N GLY A 590 18.00 -40.22 0.31
CA GLY A 590 19.45 -40.10 0.50
C GLY A 590 20.26 -40.35 -0.78
N THR A 591 19.89 -41.37 -1.57
CA THR A 591 20.52 -41.68 -2.86
C THR A 591 19.97 -40.82 -4.01
N PHE A 592 18.74 -40.31 -3.86
CA PHE A 592 18.10 -39.42 -4.81
C PHE A 592 18.79 -38.07 -4.89
N LEU A 593 19.20 -37.50 -3.76
CA LEU A 593 19.77 -36.15 -3.71
C LEU A 593 21.04 -35.99 -4.57
N PRO A 594 22.06 -36.88 -4.49
CA PRO A 594 23.19 -36.84 -5.41
C PRO A 594 22.80 -37.04 -6.87
N ALA A 595 21.96 -38.05 -7.16
CA ALA A 595 21.50 -38.34 -8.52
C ALA A 595 20.75 -37.15 -9.15
N PHE A 596 19.96 -36.43 -8.35
CA PHE A 596 19.24 -35.23 -8.75
C PHE A 596 20.19 -34.09 -9.14
N ILE A 597 21.24 -33.85 -8.35
CA ILE A 597 22.25 -32.84 -8.68
C ILE A 597 23.00 -33.21 -9.97
N ASP A 598 23.32 -34.50 -10.15
CA ASP A 598 23.96 -34.99 -11.38
C ASP A 598 23.06 -34.80 -12.61
N GLU A 599 21.75 -35.04 -12.48
CA GLU A 599 20.81 -34.82 -13.58
C GLU A 599 20.61 -33.33 -13.92
N LEU A 600 20.64 -32.44 -12.93
CA LEU A 600 20.66 -30.98 -13.18
C LEU A 600 21.89 -30.59 -14.02
N PHE A 601 23.06 -31.11 -13.65
CA PHE A 601 24.31 -30.89 -14.37
C PHE A 601 24.23 -31.48 -15.79
N ALA A 602 23.74 -32.71 -15.94
CA ALA A 602 23.63 -33.39 -17.23
C ALA A 602 22.69 -32.66 -18.20
N LEU A 603 21.51 -32.23 -17.75
CA LEU A 603 20.57 -31.45 -18.57
C LEU A 603 21.15 -30.09 -18.98
N ARG A 604 21.90 -29.44 -18.08
CA ARG A 604 22.64 -28.21 -18.42
C ARG A 604 23.66 -28.47 -19.52
N MET A 605 24.50 -29.50 -19.38
CA MET A 605 25.53 -29.83 -20.37
C MET A 605 24.93 -30.17 -21.72
N TRP A 606 23.84 -30.94 -21.74
CA TRP A 606 23.09 -31.24 -22.96
C TRP A 606 22.61 -29.96 -23.68
N ALA A 607 22.10 -28.97 -22.94
CA ALA A 607 21.65 -27.72 -23.54
C ALA A 607 22.80 -26.90 -24.16
N VAL A 608 23.98 -26.94 -23.54
CA VAL A 608 25.21 -26.30 -24.07
C VAL A 608 25.69 -27.00 -25.35
N GLU A 609 25.76 -28.34 -25.33
CA GLU A 609 26.19 -29.15 -26.47
C GLU A 609 25.26 -29.02 -27.67
N ARG A 610 23.94 -29.02 -27.44
CA ARG A 610 22.94 -28.80 -28.49
C ARG A 610 23.18 -27.49 -29.26
N LYS A 611 23.48 -26.40 -28.55
CA LYS A 611 23.73 -25.10 -29.19
C LYS A 611 25.00 -25.10 -30.03
N ASN A 612 26.06 -25.74 -29.52
CA ASN A 612 27.33 -25.86 -30.23
C ASN A 612 27.23 -26.78 -31.47
N GLY A 613 26.44 -27.85 -31.38
CA GLY A 613 26.12 -28.75 -32.49
C GLY A 613 25.30 -28.09 -33.60
N GLY A 614 24.39 -27.17 -33.27
CA GLY A 614 23.63 -26.38 -34.26
C GLY A 614 24.47 -25.37 -35.04
N THR A 615 25.58 -24.88 -34.46
CA THR A 615 26.53 -23.95 -35.11
C THR A 615 27.60 -24.62 -35.97
N SER A 616 27.69 -25.96 -35.99
CA SER A 616 28.73 -26.72 -36.68
C SER A 616 28.20 -27.54 -37.89
N SER A 617 27.19 -27.02 -38.60
CA SER A 617 26.84 -27.49 -39.96
C SER A 617 27.79 -26.90 -41.02
N GLY A 618 29.08 -27.08 -40.80
CA GLY A 618 30.14 -26.56 -41.66
C GLY A 618 31.51 -27.13 -41.29
N GLU A 619 31.63 -28.45 -41.16
CA GLU A 619 32.77 -29.29 -41.56
C GLU A 619 32.76 -30.62 -40.79
N ALA A 620 32.64 -31.70 -41.56
CA ALA A 620 32.64 -33.06 -41.06
C ALA A 620 34.04 -33.48 -40.57
N SER A 621 34.10 -34.13 -39.41
CA SER A 621 35.16 -35.10 -39.10
C SER A 621 34.54 -36.35 -38.48
N LYS A 622 34.56 -37.43 -39.26
CA LYS A 622 34.22 -38.78 -38.85
C LYS A 622 35.27 -39.28 -37.85
N THR A 623 34.85 -39.77 -36.68
CA THR A 623 35.32 -41.04 -36.10
C THR A 623 34.62 -41.42 -34.79
N SER A 624 34.37 -42.73 -34.68
CA SER A 624 34.03 -43.54 -33.50
C SER A 624 32.55 -43.76 -33.15
N ASN A 625 32.17 -45.04 -33.26
CA ASN A 625 30.90 -45.65 -32.91
C ASN A 625 30.73 -45.75 -31.38
N CYS A 626 29.85 -44.93 -30.83
CA CYS A 626 28.98 -45.24 -29.70
C CYS A 626 27.64 -44.58 -30.00
N GLU A 627 26.54 -45.28 -29.73
CA GLU A 627 25.16 -44.93 -30.10
C GLU A 627 24.86 -43.43 -29.98
N ALA A 628 24.89 -42.74 -31.12
CA ALA A 628 24.52 -41.34 -31.25
C ALA A 628 23.00 -41.23 -31.10
N ALA A 629 22.51 -41.22 -29.86
CA ALA A 629 21.19 -40.71 -29.56
C ALA A 629 21.12 -39.27 -30.11
N THR A 630 20.25 -39.07 -31.08
CA THR A 630 20.07 -37.84 -31.84
C THR A 630 20.06 -36.60 -30.93
N VAL A 631 21.14 -35.81 -30.95
CA VAL A 631 21.29 -34.52 -30.26
C VAL A 631 20.22 -33.49 -30.71
N ASP A 632 19.46 -33.80 -31.76
CA ASP A 632 18.43 -32.95 -32.35
C ASP A 632 17.08 -32.91 -31.62
N GLU A 633 16.70 -33.92 -30.82
CA GLU A 633 15.39 -33.93 -30.16
C GLU A 633 15.39 -33.11 -28.86
N ASN A 634 14.57 -32.06 -28.76
CA ASN A 634 14.50 -31.20 -27.58
C ASN A 634 13.95 -31.97 -26.36
N ILE A 635 14.82 -32.36 -25.43
CA ILE A 635 14.46 -33.15 -24.25
C ILE A 635 13.40 -32.48 -23.37
N PHE A 636 13.49 -31.16 -23.22
CA PHE A 636 12.52 -30.39 -22.43
C PHE A 636 11.14 -30.48 -23.07
N LYS A 637 11.06 -30.30 -24.38
CA LYS A 637 9.79 -30.42 -25.12
C LYS A 637 9.21 -31.83 -25.07
N LYS A 638 10.06 -32.85 -25.13
CA LYS A 638 9.64 -34.27 -25.09
C LYS A 638 9.08 -34.68 -23.73
N MET A 639 9.67 -34.20 -22.64
CA MET A 639 9.30 -34.59 -21.28
C MET A 639 8.31 -33.63 -20.61
N ALA A 640 8.16 -32.40 -21.12
CA ALA A 640 7.30 -31.39 -20.53
C ALA A 640 5.82 -31.79 -20.50
N LYS A 641 5.22 -31.67 -19.31
CA LYS A 641 3.80 -31.84 -19.01
C LYS A 641 3.22 -30.46 -18.70
N VAL A 642 3.26 -29.56 -19.70
CA VAL A 642 2.87 -28.15 -19.56
C VAL A 642 1.57 -27.89 -20.32
N HIS A 643 0.62 -27.23 -19.68
CA HIS A 643 -0.67 -26.87 -20.27
C HIS A 643 -0.97 -25.39 -20.05
N LEU A 644 -1.37 -24.69 -21.11
CA LEU A 644 -1.93 -23.34 -20.99
C LEU A 644 -3.37 -23.43 -20.47
N ILE A 645 -3.68 -22.63 -19.45
CA ILE A 645 -5.02 -22.55 -18.87
C ILE A 645 -5.70 -21.30 -19.42
N HIS A 646 -6.88 -21.49 -20.01
CA HIS A 646 -7.78 -20.40 -20.38
C HIS A 646 -8.82 -20.21 -19.28
N LEU A 647 -8.86 -19.02 -18.67
CA LEU A 647 -9.72 -18.66 -17.53
C LEU A 647 -10.77 -17.61 -17.86
#